data_AF-A0A645AF93-F1
#
_entry.id   AF-A0A645AF93-F1
#
_cell.length_a   1.000
_cell.length_b   1.000
_cell.length_c   1.000
_cell.angle_alpha   90.00
_cell.angle_beta   90.00
_cell.angle_gamma   90.00
#
_symmetry.space_group_name_H-M   'P 1'
#
loop_
_entity.id
_entity.type
_entity.pdbx_description
1 polymer ?
#
loop_
_entity_poly.entity_id
_entity_poly.type
_entity_poly.pdbx_seq_one_letter_code
_entity_poly.pdbx_strand_id
1 'polypeptide(L)'
;MSSTKNLNENLEVMNCKQSNKEIDPIRDGLLSVRALNCCRRLGINSINELEEYVKFNDLYNIRNCGQKTVLELNDASVRYAHYNMVPENKTSLEVLNKKNDCIPITSCDDKSSETLFVIPSHIRVQVVNIFDSCVLVSNDDIKDCFLHKYHDVNRFLSICFSEIASFFKFVDKLSVDNILSSWDLGLDILHKIKLCISVNFRNRKYNQTINYFRNRINILIKNIELHYRDNKISLLFSRLDPDAVELVKSEYNRLKSEISRSARYILAMNNIDYKNIIKICEYTIPNLLQFSSCVVITAMEIRKTFSSYEQYIYNCIYLKPEQIKQLLLLKYFPFLDEVLALEITKFYEKNGYYPFFRLLYLYFQTSDYRNDTICNKAKGITYPIMSYADISYEFGIGKERVRQIVSRYKIRRFPIEITQNYNQNNYPFLAEDYNSIQNIYDLINESEFNSIDTQFTCDSLIGILSFCKEVSIVEYNNQKIVVNSQILSSFDLKSALADIFKTISAKTTEDVLLPMNIFINKYTLDSSIDASRITSILTFFLTDILGVELDYNNNLVLKQNSIDIESELVKILEKNGQPMSFDDLVYKLDSLYSTRDKFTKGYIRTIIINSNLIASIGKTSTYSLYKWNVCNLTIRELIHQILSDSDSPLSLDEIVSILKIKGRNTNKKNISTSIKSADKYNFIRLGSGLYGLSTKQYSDS
;
A
#
# COMPACT_ATOMS: atom_id res chain seq x y z
N MET A 1 -52.83 4.71 62.49
CA MET A 1 -51.83 4.83 63.57
C MET A 1 -50.59 5.45 62.94
N SER A 2 -50.52 6.78 62.85
CA SER A 2 -49.97 7.67 63.89
C SER A 2 -48.53 7.26 64.20
N SER A 3 -47.51 8.04 63.85
CA SER A 3 -47.29 9.35 64.45
C SER A 3 -46.34 10.22 63.61
N THR A 4 -46.92 11.16 62.87
CA THR A 4 -46.36 12.51 62.69
C THR A 4 -46.33 13.21 64.04
N LYS A 5 -45.19 13.77 64.45
CA LYS A 5 -45.12 14.73 65.56
C LYS A 5 -44.12 15.85 65.26
N ASN A 6 -44.71 17.00 64.93
CA ASN A 6 -44.35 18.36 65.29
C ASN A 6 -42.99 18.92 64.88
N LEU A 7 -43.01 19.58 63.72
CA LEU A 7 -42.36 20.87 63.52
C LEU A 7 -42.99 21.93 64.45
N ASN A 8 -42.15 22.85 64.93
CA ASN A 8 -42.44 24.13 65.56
C ASN A 8 -43.13 24.11 66.93
N GLU A 9 -42.32 24.37 67.97
CA GLU A 9 -42.66 25.40 68.96
C GLU A 9 -41.40 25.82 69.74
N ASN A 10 -41.30 27.14 69.97
CA ASN A 10 -40.42 27.87 70.90
C ASN A 10 -39.06 28.40 70.38
N LEU A 11 -39.18 29.52 69.66
CA LEU A 11 -38.33 30.70 69.85
C LEU A 11 -38.39 31.16 71.31
N GLU A 12 -37.25 31.27 71.99
CA GLU A 12 -36.73 32.54 72.54
C GLU A 12 -35.42 32.35 73.36
N VAL A 13 -34.42 33.13 72.94
CA VAL A 13 -33.33 33.75 73.72
C VAL A 13 -32.42 32.87 74.59
N MET A 14 -31.22 32.57 74.07
CA MET A 14 -29.99 32.68 74.86
C MET A 14 -28.89 33.34 74.04
N ASN A 15 -28.60 34.59 74.42
CA ASN A 15 -27.34 35.27 74.16
C ASN A 15 -26.17 34.40 74.60
N CYS A 16 -25.30 34.01 73.66
CA CYS A 16 -23.92 33.67 74.00
C CYS A 16 -23.01 34.35 72.99
N LYS A 17 -22.37 35.43 73.46
CA LYS A 17 -21.26 36.14 72.81
C LYS A 17 -20.25 35.12 72.26
N GLN A 18 -20.16 34.97 70.94
CA GLN A 18 -19.00 34.31 70.33
C GLN A 18 -17.93 35.36 70.09
N SER A 19 -16.91 35.30 70.94
CA SER A 19 -15.62 35.97 70.79
C SER A 19 -15.05 35.76 69.39
N ASN A 20 -14.55 36.82 68.75
CA ASN A 20 -13.56 36.71 67.69
C ASN A 20 -12.31 36.04 68.29
N LYS A 21 -12.23 34.71 68.22
CA LYS A 21 -11.03 33.95 68.56
C LYS A 21 -10.32 33.65 67.24
N GLU A 22 -9.09 34.14 67.13
CA GLU A 22 -8.15 33.87 66.04
C GLU A 22 -7.98 32.35 65.92
N ILE A 23 -8.38 31.76 64.80
CA ILE A 23 -8.32 30.30 64.57
C ILE A 23 -6.91 29.95 64.14
N ASP A 24 -6.20 29.17 64.94
CA ASP A 24 -4.88 28.62 64.61
C ASP A 24 -5.01 27.10 64.45
N PRO A 25 -4.81 26.54 63.25
CA PRO A 25 -5.08 25.13 62.97
C PRO A 25 -4.16 24.17 63.73
N ILE A 26 -2.98 24.62 64.20
CA ILE A 26 -2.05 23.82 64.99
C ILE A 26 -2.44 23.87 66.46
N ARG A 27 -2.72 25.07 66.99
CA ARG A 27 -3.13 25.28 68.39
C ARG A 27 -4.52 24.71 68.68
N ASP A 28 -5.45 24.88 67.74
CA ASP A 28 -6.85 24.50 67.88
C ASP A 28 -7.11 23.06 67.41
N GLY A 29 -6.05 22.33 67.03
CA GLY A 29 -6.11 20.89 66.74
C GLY A 29 -6.89 20.54 65.48
N LEU A 30 -6.90 21.42 64.48
CA LEU A 30 -7.70 21.29 63.26
C LEU A 30 -6.99 20.49 62.14
N LEU A 31 -5.73 20.12 62.36
CA LEU A 31 -4.96 19.26 61.45
C LEU A 31 -5.05 17.79 61.87
N SER A 32 -4.68 16.89 60.96
CA SER A 32 -4.60 15.46 61.26
C SER A 32 -3.68 15.19 62.44
N VAL A 33 -3.99 14.13 63.21
CA VAL A 33 -3.17 13.68 64.35
C VAL A 33 -1.70 13.49 63.93
N ARG A 34 -1.45 13.06 62.70
CA ARG A 34 -0.10 12.88 62.15
C ARG A 34 0.60 14.22 61.88
N ALA A 35 -0.10 15.21 61.31
CA ALA A 35 0.42 16.56 61.12
C ALA A 35 0.72 17.25 62.44
N LEU A 36 -0.21 17.22 63.40
CA LEU A 36 -0.03 17.78 64.73
C LEU A 36 1.15 17.15 65.47
N ASN A 37 1.33 15.83 65.35
CA ASN A 37 2.47 15.14 65.94
C ASN A 37 3.81 15.48 65.26
N CYS A 38 3.82 15.81 63.96
CA CYS A 38 5.01 16.31 63.28
C CYS A 38 5.39 17.71 63.79
N CYS A 39 4.43 18.62 63.90
CA CYS A 39 4.65 19.97 64.45
C CYS A 39 5.14 19.95 65.90
N ARG A 40 4.45 19.20 66.79
CA ARG A 40 4.82 19.12 68.21
C ARG A 40 6.22 18.56 68.45
N ARG A 41 6.69 17.61 67.62
CA ARG A 41 8.05 17.06 67.71
C ARG A 41 9.15 18.08 67.39
N LEU A 42 8.81 19.10 66.62
CA LEU A 42 9.72 20.19 66.24
C LEU A 42 9.55 21.43 67.15
N GLY A 43 8.67 21.36 68.16
CA GLY A 43 8.35 22.50 69.02
C GLY A 43 7.47 23.57 68.36
N ILE A 44 6.88 23.28 67.19
CA ILE A 44 6.00 24.21 66.45
C ILE A 44 4.59 24.12 67.03
N ASN A 45 4.12 25.19 67.67
CA ASN A 45 2.85 25.26 68.38
C ASN A 45 1.84 26.23 67.76
N SER A 46 2.26 27.03 66.77
CA SER A 46 1.40 27.98 66.06
C SER A 46 1.66 27.99 64.56
N ILE A 47 0.70 28.48 63.78
CA ILE A 47 0.83 28.56 62.32
C ILE A 47 1.95 29.52 61.89
N ASN A 48 2.19 30.58 62.66
CA ASN A 48 3.27 31.54 62.40
C ASN A 48 4.65 30.90 62.59
N GLU A 49 4.81 30.05 63.61
CA GLU A 49 6.03 29.27 63.83
C GLU A 49 6.25 28.24 62.71
N LEU A 50 5.18 27.65 62.16
CA LEU A 50 5.28 26.75 61.01
C LEU A 50 5.74 27.50 59.76
N GLU A 51 5.20 28.70 59.51
CA GLU A 51 5.60 29.54 58.38
C GLU A 51 7.08 29.96 58.48
N GLU A 52 7.54 30.32 59.68
CA GLU A 52 8.94 30.65 59.93
C GLU A 52 9.86 29.45 59.72
N TYR A 53 9.44 28.25 60.16
CA TYR A 53 10.21 27.02 59.95
C TYR A 53 10.38 26.66 58.47
N VAL A 54 9.31 26.76 57.67
CA VAL A 54 9.30 26.41 56.23
C VAL A 54 10.12 27.37 55.37
N LYS A 55 10.34 28.61 55.83
CA LYS A 55 11.23 29.57 55.14
C LYS A 55 12.68 29.10 55.05
N PHE A 56 13.12 28.29 56.02
CA PHE A 56 14.52 27.88 56.14
C PHE A 56 14.73 26.36 56.10
N ASN A 57 13.65 25.56 56.07
CA ASN A 57 13.72 24.10 56.18
C ASN A 57 12.70 23.40 55.28
N ASP A 58 13.08 22.25 54.72
CA ASP A 58 12.17 21.39 53.94
C ASP A 58 11.38 20.43 54.86
N LEU A 59 10.05 20.47 54.75
CA LEU A 59 9.14 19.61 55.50
C LEU A 59 9.31 18.11 55.18
N TYR A 60 9.85 17.74 54.01
CA TYR A 60 10.15 16.34 53.67
C TYR A 60 11.25 15.72 54.55
N ASN A 61 12.08 16.56 55.20
CA ASN A 61 13.13 16.09 56.10
C ASN A 61 12.61 15.75 57.51
N ILE A 62 11.32 15.96 57.77
CA ILE A 62 10.71 15.68 59.07
C ILE A 62 10.36 14.20 59.18
N ARG A 63 10.89 13.52 60.20
CA ARG A 63 10.64 12.09 60.45
C ARG A 63 9.14 11.80 60.60
N ASN A 64 8.63 10.86 59.80
CA ASN A 64 7.22 10.45 59.70
C ASN A 64 6.26 11.47 59.05
N CYS A 65 6.78 12.57 58.51
CA CYS A 65 6.05 13.54 57.69
C CYS A 65 6.00 13.05 56.24
N GLY A 66 5.04 12.15 55.95
CA GLY A 66 4.84 11.64 54.59
C GLY A 66 4.23 12.70 53.67
N GLN A 67 4.22 12.44 52.36
CA GLN A 67 3.78 13.40 51.33
C GLN A 67 2.40 14.04 51.59
N LYS A 68 1.44 13.28 52.14
CA LYS A 68 0.12 13.82 52.55
C LYS A 68 0.19 14.82 53.71
N THR A 69 1.06 14.56 54.69
CA THR A 69 1.25 15.41 55.86
C THR A 69 2.01 16.69 55.49
N VAL A 70 2.99 16.60 54.58
CA VAL A 70 3.70 17.77 54.04
C VAL A 70 2.73 18.71 53.32
N LEU A 71 1.84 18.15 52.49
CA LEU A 71 0.82 18.94 51.78
C LEU A 71 -0.18 19.59 52.76
N GLU A 72 -0.63 18.86 53.79
CA GLU A 72 -1.52 19.38 54.83
C GLU A 72 -0.89 20.55 55.63
N LEU A 73 0.40 20.48 55.94
CA LEU A 73 1.13 21.53 56.66
C LEU A 73 1.38 22.78 55.78
N ASN A 74 1.78 22.59 54.53
CA ASN A 74 1.94 23.70 53.58
C ASN A 74 0.61 24.40 53.30
N ASP A 75 -0.46 23.63 53.19
CA ASP A 75 -1.80 24.13 53.01
C ASP A 75 -2.29 24.94 54.22
N ALA A 76 -2.03 24.46 55.44
CA ALA A 76 -2.30 25.21 56.66
C ALA A 76 -1.53 26.53 56.71
N SER A 77 -0.26 26.52 56.31
CA SER A 77 0.58 27.73 56.25
C SER A 77 0.03 28.74 55.24
N VAL A 78 -0.37 28.32 54.04
CA VAL A 78 -0.90 29.23 53.01
C VAL A 78 -2.30 29.76 53.35
N ARG A 79 -3.19 28.91 53.88
CA ARG A 79 -4.60 29.26 54.14
C ARG A 79 -4.76 30.19 55.34
N TYR A 80 -3.99 29.97 56.40
CA TYR A 80 -4.20 30.67 57.67
C TYR A 80 -3.23 31.85 57.88
N ALA A 81 -2.17 31.99 57.06
CA ALA A 81 -1.24 33.13 57.13
C ALA A 81 -1.84 34.49 56.68
N HIS A 82 -2.99 34.50 55.97
CA HIS A 82 -3.56 35.73 55.39
C HIS A 82 -4.76 36.31 56.16
N TYR A 83 -5.13 35.76 57.32
CA TYR A 83 -6.22 36.29 58.14
C TYR A 83 -5.72 37.32 59.16
N ASN A 84 -5.20 38.45 58.67
CA ASN A 84 -5.03 39.65 59.50
C ASN A 84 -5.66 40.86 58.81
N MET A 85 -6.64 41.48 59.50
CA MET A 85 -7.34 42.75 59.23
C MET A 85 -8.61 42.68 58.35
N VAL A 86 -9.79 42.76 58.99
CA VAL A 86 -10.73 43.91 59.01
C VAL A 86 -12.12 43.45 59.53
N PRO A 87 -12.82 44.20 60.40
CA PRO A 87 -14.13 43.84 60.94
C PRO A 87 -15.31 44.23 60.03
N GLU A 88 -16.37 43.42 60.08
CA GLU A 88 -17.71 43.75 59.59
C GLU A 88 -18.40 44.81 60.46
N ASN A 89 -19.25 45.66 59.86
CA ASN A 89 -20.48 46.11 60.52
C ASN A 89 -21.56 46.53 59.53
N LYS A 90 -22.79 46.17 59.91
CA LYS A 90 -24.07 46.25 59.20
C LYS A 90 -24.59 47.68 58.97
N THR A 91 -25.51 47.73 58.00
CA THR A 91 -26.31 48.81 57.43
C THR A 91 -27.34 49.45 58.38
N SER A 92 -27.66 50.72 58.13
CA SER A 92 -29.01 51.32 58.29
C SER A 92 -29.18 52.48 57.31
N LEU A 93 -30.36 52.54 56.70
CA LEU A 93 -30.85 53.53 55.72
C LEU A 93 -30.90 54.96 56.29
N GLU A 94 -30.69 55.98 55.45
CA GLU A 94 -31.70 56.98 55.05
C GLU A 94 -31.11 58.16 54.23
N VAL A 95 -31.78 58.46 53.10
CA VAL A 95 -32.10 59.79 52.53
C VAL A 95 -30.97 60.75 52.07
N LEU A 96 -30.83 60.97 50.75
CA LEU A 96 -31.14 62.23 50.02
C LEU A 96 -30.55 62.29 48.59
N ASN A 97 -31.38 62.84 47.70
CA ASN A 97 -31.13 63.23 46.30
C ASN A 97 -29.99 64.23 46.11
N LYS A 98 -29.24 64.13 44.99
CA LYS A 98 -29.01 65.21 43.99
C LYS A 98 -28.15 64.77 42.78
N LYS A 99 -28.70 65.08 41.60
CA LYS A 99 -28.14 65.34 40.24
C LYS A 99 -26.65 65.02 39.93
N ASN A 100 -26.49 64.12 38.95
CA ASN A 100 -25.52 64.00 37.83
C ASN A 100 -24.03 64.34 38.04
N ASP A 101 -23.20 63.28 38.14
CA ASP A 101 -21.74 63.31 37.90
C ASP A 101 -21.29 62.15 36.98
N CYS A 102 -21.89 62.05 35.80
CA CYS A 102 -21.68 60.94 34.85
C CYS A 102 -21.75 61.45 33.40
N ILE A 103 -20.78 61.08 32.55
CA ILE A 103 -20.83 61.30 31.08
C ILE A 103 -21.26 59.99 30.39
N PRO A 104 -22.31 59.99 29.53
CA PRO A 104 -22.74 58.82 28.76
C PRO A 104 -21.64 58.23 27.87
N ILE A 105 -21.45 56.91 27.87
CA ILE A 105 -20.77 56.20 26.77
C ILE A 105 -21.86 55.56 25.92
N THR A 106 -22.04 56.05 24.69
CA THR A 106 -22.99 55.48 23.71
C THR A 106 -22.32 54.36 22.93
N SER A 107 -22.98 53.21 22.79
CA SER A 107 -22.61 52.21 21.78
C SER A 107 -22.98 52.76 20.40
N CYS A 108 -22.01 52.80 19.49
CA CYS A 108 -22.32 52.87 18.07
C CYS A 108 -22.70 51.45 17.67
N ASP A 109 -23.98 51.14 17.80
CA ASP A 109 -24.78 50.24 16.96
C ASP A 109 -26.06 49.87 17.73
N ASP A 110 -27.18 49.98 17.03
CA ASP A 110 -28.58 49.78 17.45
C ASP A 110 -29.27 50.87 18.29
N LYS A 111 -30.13 51.63 17.58
CA LYS A 111 -31.21 52.45 18.11
C LYS A 111 -32.29 51.56 18.74
N SER A 112 -32.06 51.01 19.94
CA SER A 112 -33.10 50.66 20.94
C SER A 112 -32.58 49.73 22.03
N SER A 113 -31.69 50.21 22.90
CA SER A 113 -31.66 49.82 24.33
C SER A 113 -30.57 50.61 25.06
N GLU A 114 -31.00 51.53 25.91
CA GLU A 114 -30.11 52.29 26.79
C GLU A 114 -29.51 51.37 27.84
N THR A 115 -28.25 50.95 27.65
CA THR A 115 -27.38 50.65 28.79
C THR A 115 -26.21 51.62 28.76
N LEU A 116 -26.40 52.77 29.39
CA LEU A 116 -25.37 53.79 29.56
C LEU A 116 -24.30 53.26 30.51
N PHE A 117 -23.15 52.81 29.99
CA PHE A 117 -22.01 52.51 30.86
C PHE A 117 -21.23 53.81 31.11
N VAL A 118 -21.03 54.17 32.38
CA VAL A 118 -20.35 55.42 32.72
C VAL A 118 -19.18 55.14 33.64
N ILE A 119 -17.98 55.56 33.22
CA ILE A 119 -16.82 55.58 34.09
C ILE A 119 -17.04 56.70 35.12
N PRO A 120 -17.08 56.41 36.42
CA PRO A 120 -17.22 57.43 37.45
C PRO A 120 -16.13 58.52 37.30
N SER A 121 -16.52 59.79 37.32
CA SER A 121 -15.62 60.94 37.12
C SER A 121 -14.39 60.89 38.04
N HIS A 122 -14.59 60.46 39.29
CA HIS A 122 -13.54 60.33 40.32
C HIS A 122 -12.47 59.27 40.02
N ILE A 123 -12.76 58.30 39.15
CA ILE A 123 -11.82 57.22 38.80
C ILE A 123 -11.34 57.30 37.35
N ARG A 124 -11.90 58.22 36.56
CA ARG A 124 -11.67 58.31 35.11
C ARG A 124 -10.21 58.52 34.77
N VAL A 125 -9.54 59.44 35.47
CA VAL A 125 -8.12 59.73 35.23
C VAL A 125 -7.26 58.50 35.52
N GLN A 126 -7.53 57.78 36.61
CA GLN A 126 -6.80 56.57 36.96
C GLN A 126 -7.05 55.45 35.95
N VAL A 127 -8.30 55.28 35.49
CA VAL A 127 -8.67 54.27 34.48
C VAL A 127 -8.00 54.56 33.12
N VAL A 128 -7.98 55.83 32.68
CA VAL A 128 -7.25 56.26 31.48
C VAL A 128 -5.75 56.00 31.64
N ASN A 129 -5.16 56.42 32.77
CA ASN A 129 -3.74 56.20 33.03
C ASN A 129 -3.36 54.71 33.04
N ILE A 130 -4.22 53.84 33.60
CA ILE A 130 -4.00 52.38 33.58
C ILE A 130 -4.00 51.87 32.15
N PHE A 131 -5.01 52.25 31.35
CA PHE A 131 -5.09 51.85 29.95
C PHE A 131 -3.85 52.29 29.17
N ASP A 132 -3.54 53.59 29.20
CA ASP A 132 -2.41 54.16 28.47
C ASP A 132 -1.09 53.52 28.92
N SER A 133 -0.88 53.36 30.22
CA SER A 133 0.36 52.74 30.74
C SER A 133 0.51 51.29 30.32
N CYS A 134 -0.58 50.50 30.30
CA CYS A 134 -0.51 49.10 29.88
C CYS A 134 -0.24 48.99 28.38
N VAL A 135 -0.93 49.82 27.58
CA VAL A 135 -0.76 49.84 26.12
C VAL A 135 0.64 50.34 25.74
N LEU A 136 1.16 51.38 26.41
CA LEU A 136 2.50 51.94 26.15
C LEU A 136 3.64 50.95 26.42
N VAL A 137 3.47 50.04 27.39
CA VAL A 137 4.51 49.06 27.76
C VAL A 137 4.41 47.77 26.91
N SER A 138 3.34 47.60 26.14
CA SER A 138 3.19 46.45 25.24
C SER A 138 4.06 46.56 23.98
N ASN A 139 4.37 45.42 23.35
CA ASN A 139 5.08 45.36 22.07
C ASN A 139 4.32 46.17 20.99
N ASP A 140 5.04 46.85 20.09
CA ASP A 140 4.44 47.68 19.04
C ASP A 140 3.38 46.94 18.19
N ASP A 141 3.61 45.67 17.84
CA ASP A 141 2.64 44.86 17.08
C ASP A 141 1.35 44.58 17.88
N ILE A 142 1.48 44.33 19.18
CA ILE A 142 0.34 44.10 20.08
C ILE A 142 -0.40 45.41 20.31
N LYS A 143 0.34 46.49 20.53
CA LYS A 143 -0.19 47.85 20.71
C LYS A 143 -1.00 48.28 19.50
N ASP A 144 -0.46 48.14 18.30
CA ASP A 144 -1.14 48.52 17.06
C ASP A 144 -2.37 47.64 16.84
N CYS A 145 -2.27 46.33 17.07
CA CYS A 145 -3.41 45.40 17.02
C CYS A 145 -4.54 45.81 17.99
N PHE A 146 -4.18 46.09 19.25
CA PHE A 146 -5.12 46.43 20.31
C PHE A 146 -5.76 47.81 20.08
N LEU A 147 -4.98 48.82 19.71
CA LEU A 147 -5.46 50.18 19.44
C LEU A 147 -6.26 50.27 18.14
N HIS A 148 -5.95 49.46 17.13
CA HIS A 148 -6.76 49.41 15.90
C HIS A 148 -8.22 49.03 16.18
N LYS A 149 -8.45 48.17 17.17
CA LYS A 149 -9.80 47.77 17.58
C LYS A 149 -10.42 48.72 18.59
N TYR A 150 -9.69 49.01 19.66
CA TYR A 150 -10.24 49.65 20.84
C TYR A 150 -10.01 51.16 20.87
N HIS A 151 -8.99 51.69 20.20
CA HIS A 151 -8.58 53.11 20.15
C HIS A 151 -8.27 53.79 21.49
N ASP A 152 -9.18 53.74 22.45
CA ASP A 152 -9.07 54.34 23.77
C ASP A 152 -9.84 53.51 24.83
N VAL A 153 -9.71 53.91 26.10
CA VAL A 153 -10.34 53.20 27.21
C VAL A 153 -11.87 53.24 27.19
N ASN A 154 -12.49 54.29 26.62
CA ASN A 154 -13.95 54.41 26.56
C ASN A 154 -14.51 53.41 25.56
N ARG A 155 -13.90 53.32 24.37
CA ARG A 155 -14.30 52.36 23.34
C ARG A 155 -13.93 50.92 23.73
N PHE A 156 -12.81 50.70 24.42
CA PHE A 156 -12.48 49.42 25.04
C PHE A 156 -13.61 48.94 25.98
N LEU A 157 -13.98 49.75 26.98
CA LEU A 157 -15.01 49.36 27.93
C LEU A 157 -16.39 49.27 27.29
N SER A 158 -16.72 50.17 26.35
CA SER A 158 -17.98 50.11 25.58
C SER A 158 -18.15 48.76 24.89
N ILE A 159 -17.11 48.32 24.15
CA ILE A 159 -17.11 47.02 23.45
C ILE A 159 -17.21 45.85 24.44
N CYS A 160 -16.50 45.92 25.57
CA CYS A 160 -16.54 44.84 26.56
C CYS A 160 -17.92 44.71 27.22
N PHE A 161 -18.65 45.81 27.41
CA PHE A 161 -19.95 45.82 28.07
C PHE A 161 -21.15 45.68 27.15
N SER A 162 -20.99 45.84 25.83
CA SER A 162 -22.05 45.62 24.86
C SER A 162 -22.35 44.13 24.69
N GLU A 163 -21.36 43.35 24.27
CA GLU A 163 -21.48 41.91 24.06
C GLU A 163 -20.14 41.23 24.34
N ILE A 164 -20.16 40.19 25.18
CA ILE A 164 -18.94 39.47 25.57
C ILE A 164 -18.17 38.91 24.37
N ALA A 165 -18.87 38.47 23.32
CA ALA A 165 -18.25 37.97 22.09
C ALA A 165 -17.45 39.06 21.35
N SER A 166 -17.84 40.32 21.48
CA SER A 166 -17.15 41.44 20.86
C SER A 166 -15.76 41.68 21.46
N PHE A 167 -15.49 41.23 22.70
CA PHE A 167 -14.14 41.20 23.26
C PHE A 167 -13.20 40.29 22.44
N PHE A 168 -13.67 39.11 22.05
CA PHE A 168 -12.87 38.11 21.35
C PHE A 168 -12.76 38.35 19.84
N LYS A 169 -13.69 39.09 19.23
CA LYS A 169 -13.75 39.30 17.78
C LYS A 169 -12.64 40.25 17.28
N PHE A 170 -11.73 39.77 16.43
CA PHE A 170 -10.70 40.58 15.75
C PHE A 170 -10.80 40.39 14.23
N VAL A 171 -10.13 41.26 13.47
CA VAL A 171 -10.08 41.16 12.01
C VAL A 171 -9.26 39.94 11.60
N ASP A 172 -9.74 39.20 10.60
CA ASP A 172 -9.12 37.95 10.15
C ASP A 172 -7.69 38.11 9.61
N LYS A 173 -7.18 39.30 9.34
CA LYS A 173 -5.81 39.47 8.81
C LYS A 173 -4.71 39.45 9.87
N LEU A 174 -5.07 39.49 11.16
CA LEU A 174 -4.12 39.57 12.26
C LEU A 174 -3.62 38.17 12.66
N SER A 175 -2.36 38.08 13.11
CA SER A 175 -1.78 36.83 13.62
C SER A 175 -2.50 36.37 14.90
N VAL A 176 -2.53 35.06 15.12
CA VAL A 176 -3.14 34.47 16.32
C VAL A 176 -2.45 34.99 17.59
N ASP A 177 -1.13 35.10 17.56
CA ASP A 177 -0.33 35.55 18.71
C ASP A 177 -0.65 36.99 19.10
N ASN A 178 -0.83 37.89 18.11
CA ASN A 178 -1.19 39.28 18.37
C ASN A 178 -2.62 39.39 18.91
N ILE A 179 -3.55 38.56 18.41
CA ILE A 179 -4.94 38.53 18.90
C ILE A 179 -4.99 38.05 20.35
N LEU A 180 -4.34 36.94 20.68
CA LEU A 180 -4.36 36.39 22.04
C LEU A 180 -3.63 37.30 23.03
N SER A 181 -2.48 37.85 22.64
CA SER A 181 -1.79 38.84 23.45
C SER A 181 -2.63 40.11 23.68
N SER A 182 -3.47 40.48 22.70
CA SER A 182 -4.44 41.57 22.85
C SER A 182 -5.57 41.22 23.83
N TRP A 183 -6.01 39.96 23.88
CA TRP A 183 -6.97 39.50 24.88
C TRP A 183 -6.36 39.55 26.28
N ASP A 184 -5.11 39.10 26.43
CA ASP A 184 -4.38 39.14 27.69
C ASP A 184 -4.16 40.57 28.19
N LEU A 185 -3.77 41.48 27.29
CA LEU A 185 -3.64 42.90 27.59
C LEU A 185 -4.99 43.51 28.05
N GLY A 186 -6.09 43.16 27.38
CA GLY A 186 -7.43 43.61 27.78
C GLY A 186 -7.82 43.10 29.18
N LEU A 187 -7.54 41.83 29.47
CA LEU A 187 -7.78 41.24 30.80
C LEU A 187 -6.92 41.89 31.88
N ASP A 188 -5.63 42.14 31.62
CA ASP A 188 -4.72 42.79 32.56
C ASP A 188 -5.18 44.22 32.88
N ILE A 189 -5.60 44.99 31.88
CA ILE A 189 -6.19 46.32 32.06
C ILE A 189 -7.42 46.23 32.97
N LEU A 190 -8.34 45.29 32.73
CA LEU A 190 -9.54 45.11 33.57
C LEU A 190 -9.19 44.73 35.02
N HIS A 191 -8.23 43.84 35.23
CA HIS A 191 -7.75 43.46 36.56
C HIS A 191 -7.08 44.64 37.28
N LYS A 192 -6.26 45.43 36.60
CA LYS A 192 -5.65 46.65 37.15
C LYS A 192 -6.70 47.71 37.50
N ILE A 193 -7.75 47.87 36.68
CA ILE A 193 -8.90 48.73 36.99
C ILE A 193 -9.61 48.24 38.26
N LYS A 194 -9.90 46.93 38.37
CA LYS A 194 -10.50 46.31 39.56
C LYS A 194 -9.66 46.56 40.83
N LEU A 195 -8.34 46.43 40.74
CA LEU A 195 -7.41 46.69 41.83
C LEU A 195 -7.43 48.18 42.23
N CYS A 196 -7.34 49.08 41.26
CA CYS A 196 -7.39 50.53 41.48
C CYS A 196 -8.64 50.96 42.25
N ILE A 197 -9.81 50.42 41.86
CA ILE A 197 -11.08 50.69 42.55
C ILE A 197 -11.07 50.16 43.99
N SER A 198 -10.46 48.98 44.20
CA SER A 198 -10.42 48.33 45.52
C SER A 198 -9.47 49.01 46.51
N VAL A 199 -8.38 49.61 46.03
CA VAL A 199 -7.35 50.27 46.86
C VAL A 199 -7.74 51.70 47.23
N ASN A 200 -8.19 52.49 46.26
CA ASN A 200 -8.28 53.96 46.42
C ASN A 200 -9.61 54.47 47.01
N PHE A 201 -10.65 53.63 47.07
CA PHE A 201 -12.02 54.10 47.35
C PHE A 201 -12.70 53.44 48.55
N ARG A 202 -11.98 53.24 49.67
CA ARG A 202 -12.55 52.75 50.94
C ARG A 202 -13.45 53.77 51.69
N ASN A 203 -13.60 55.00 51.19
CA ASN A 203 -14.24 56.11 51.91
C ASN A 203 -15.73 56.33 51.53
N ARG A 204 -16.60 56.52 52.53
CA ARG A 204 -18.08 56.41 52.44
C ARG A 204 -18.80 57.36 51.46
N LYS A 205 -18.14 58.38 50.91
CA LYS A 205 -18.81 59.50 50.20
C LYS A 205 -19.09 59.26 48.70
N TYR A 206 -18.47 58.27 48.05
CA TYR A 206 -18.55 58.03 46.60
C TYR A 206 -19.11 56.64 46.21
N ASN A 207 -19.90 56.04 47.10
CA ASN A 207 -19.95 54.58 47.25
C ASN A 207 -20.81 53.84 46.20
N GLN A 208 -21.96 54.37 45.76
CA GLN A 208 -22.91 53.55 44.96
C GLN A 208 -22.48 53.35 43.51
N THR A 209 -22.16 54.42 42.77
CA THR A 209 -21.75 54.33 41.35
C THR A 209 -20.42 53.59 41.18
N ILE A 210 -19.46 53.82 42.08
CA ILE A 210 -18.17 53.12 42.07
C ILE A 210 -18.34 51.64 42.41
N ASN A 211 -19.19 51.28 43.38
CA ASN A 211 -19.49 49.87 43.68
C ASN A 211 -20.25 49.18 42.55
N TYR A 212 -21.19 49.87 41.89
CA TYR A 212 -21.86 49.35 40.71
C TYR A 212 -20.85 49.08 39.57
N PHE A 213 -19.97 50.05 39.28
CA PHE A 213 -18.91 49.90 38.29
C PHE A 213 -17.96 48.74 38.64
N ARG A 214 -17.55 48.63 39.91
CA ARG A 214 -16.73 47.51 40.41
C ARG A 214 -17.40 46.17 40.19
N ASN A 215 -18.69 46.04 40.54
CA ASN A 215 -19.45 44.81 40.36
C ASN A 215 -19.56 44.44 38.87
N ARG A 216 -19.81 45.43 38.00
CA ARG A 216 -19.86 45.23 36.55
C ARG A 216 -18.51 44.76 35.99
N ILE A 217 -17.40 45.37 36.41
CA ILE A 217 -16.04 44.93 36.03
C ILE A 217 -15.76 43.51 36.54
N ASN A 218 -16.14 43.18 37.78
CA ASN A 218 -15.98 41.83 38.32
C ASN A 218 -16.75 40.77 37.53
N ILE A 219 -18.00 41.07 37.15
CA ILE A 219 -18.83 40.19 36.32
C ILE A 219 -18.22 40.04 34.94
N LEU A 220 -17.76 41.15 34.34
CA LEU A 220 -17.12 41.15 33.03
C LEU A 220 -15.85 40.28 33.02
N ILE A 221 -14.93 40.48 33.98
CA ILE A 221 -13.72 39.66 34.13
C ILE A 221 -14.10 38.18 34.23
N LYS A 222 -15.06 37.84 35.10
CA LYS A 222 -15.52 36.45 35.28
C LYS A 222 -16.08 35.87 33.98
N ASN A 223 -16.85 36.64 33.22
CA ASN A 223 -17.41 36.20 31.95
C ASN A 223 -16.32 36.01 30.88
N ILE A 224 -15.36 36.95 30.78
CA ILE A 224 -14.23 36.82 29.85
C ILE A 224 -13.43 35.57 30.21
N GLU A 225 -13.04 35.39 31.48
CA GLU A 225 -12.29 34.22 31.95
C GLU A 225 -13.04 32.90 31.68
N LEU A 226 -14.37 32.88 31.83
CA LEU A 226 -15.20 31.72 31.55
C LEU A 226 -15.23 31.34 30.06
N HIS A 227 -15.25 32.34 29.16
CA HIS A 227 -15.32 32.12 27.72
C HIS A 227 -13.97 32.10 27.01
N TYR A 228 -12.88 32.48 27.69
CA TYR A 228 -11.55 32.66 27.09
C TYR A 228 -11.06 31.39 26.38
N ARG A 229 -11.14 30.24 27.06
CA ARG A 229 -10.63 28.96 26.52
C ARG A 229 -11.39 28.50 25.28
N ASP A 230 -12.71 28.61 25.29
CA ASP A 230 -13.54 28.22 24.16
C ASP A 230 -13.28 29.10 22.94
N ASN A 231 -13.11 30.42 23.16
CA ASN A 231 -12.78 31.35 22.09
C ASN A 231 -11.35 31.15 21.57
N LYS A 232 -10.39 30.82 22.44
CA LYS A 232 -9.02 30.49 22.03
C LYS A 232 -8.99 29.26 21.12
N ILE A 233 -9.67 28.18 21.52
CA ILE A 233 -9.78 26.97 20.70
C ILE A 233 -10.47 27.29 19.36
N SER A 234 -11.55 28.08 19.41
CA SER A 234 -12.27 28.47 18.19
C SER A 234 -11.40 29.29 17.23
N LEU A 235 -10.60 30.22 17.77
CA LEU A 235 -9.63 31.00 17.01
C LEU A 235 -8.55 30.11 16.38
N LEU A 236 -7.92 29.22 17.14
CA LEU A 236 -6.87 28.33 16.62
C LEU A 236 -7.39 27.51 15.44
N PHE A 237 -8.55 26.87 15.58
CA PHE A 237 -9.11 26.02 14.54
C PHE A 237 -9.73 26.79 13.37
N SER A 238 -10.15 28.05 13.55
CA SER A 238 -10.59 28.89 12.44
C SER A 238 -9.42 29.38 11.57
N ARG A 239 -8.18 29.26 12.04
CA ARG A 239 -6.96 29.62 11.30
C ARG A 239 -6.25 28.47 10.63
N LEU A 240 -6.63 27.23 10.96
CA LEU A 240 -6.04 26.06 10.31
C LEU A 240 -6.56 25.92 8.88
N ASP A 241 -5.64 25.62 7.96
CA ASP A 241 -5.99 25.11 6.64
C ASP A 241 -6.82 23.80 6.80
N PRO A 242 -7.85 23.56 5.96
CA PRO A 242 -8.65 22.34 6.02
C PRO A 242 -7.83 21.04 6.03
N ASP A 243 -6.73 20.99 5.26
CA ASP A 243 -5.85 19.82 5.18
C ASP A 243 -4.96 19.70 6.43
N ALA A 244 -4.57 20.84 7.04
CA ALA A 244 -3.82 20.86 8.30
C ALA A 244 -4.64 20.32 9.48
N VAL A 245 -5.98 20.37 9.42
CA VAL A 245 -6.83 19.73 10.44
C VAL A 245 -6.59 18.22 10.52
N GLU A 246 -6.28 17.57 9.40
CA GLU A 246 -5.99 16.14 9.37
C GLU A 246 -4.64 15.79 10.00
N LEU A 247 -3.65 16.70 9.92
CA LEU A 247 -2.40 16.60 10.67
C LEU A 247 -2.66 16.66 12.18
N VAL A 248 -3.45 17.63 12.62
CA VAL A 248 -3.81 17.81 14.04
C VAL A 248 -4.55 16.58 14.59
N LYS A 249 -5.53 16.04 13.85
CA LYS A 249 -6.23 14.80 14.23
C LYS A 249 -5.28 13.61 14.32
N SER A 250 -4.36 13.50 13.38
CA SER A 250 -3.37 12.42 13.34
C SER A 250 -2.46 12.47 14.57
N GLU A 251 -1.94 13.65 14.89
CA GLU A 251 -1.08 13.86 16.05
C GLU A 251 -1.81 13.56 17.37
N TYR A 252 -3.08 13.98 17.48
CA TYR A 252 -3.92 13.60 18.61
C TYR A 252 -4.04 12.08 18.75
N ASN A 253 -4.29 11.36 17.66
CA ASN A 253 -4.42 9.90 17.69
C ASN A 253 -3.10 9.20 18.04
N ARG A 254 -1.96 9.72 17.56
CA ARG A 254 -0.61 9.25 17.92
C ARG A 254 -0.40 9.38 19.42
N LEU A 255 -0.55 10.58 19.97
CA LEU A 255 -0.40 10.85 21.42
C LEU A 255 -1.42 10.04 22.26
N LYS A 256 -2.66 9.89 21.78
CA LYS A 256 -3.69 9.07 22.42
C LYS A 256 -3.30 7.58 22.48
N SER A 257 -2.48 7.10 21.55
CA SER A 257 -2.00 5.72 21.56
C SER A 257 -0.91 5.45 22.60
N GLU A 258 -0.21 6.50 23.05
CA GLU A 258 0.91 6.44 24.01
C GLU A 258 0.44 6.46 25.47
N ILE A 259 -0.77 6.93 25.74
CA ILE A 259 -1.36 6.95 27.08
C ILE A 259 -2.01 5.62 27.48
N SER A 260 -2.14 5.41 28.79
CA SER A 260 -2.72 4.23 29.40
C SER A 260 -4.17 3.97 28.97
N ARG A 261 -4.63 2.72 29.13
CA ARG A 261 -6.04 2.35 28.88
C ARG A 261 -7.01 3.18 29.74
N SER A 262 -6.64 3.44 30.99
CA SER A 262 -7.41 4.28 31.92
C SER A 262 -7.51 5.73 31.44
N ALA A 263 -6.41 6.29 30.93
CA ALA A 263 -6.38 7.63 30.34
C ALA A 263 -7.28 7.73 29.10
N ARG A 264 -7.21 6.75 28.20
CA ARG A 264 -8.10 6.69 27.03
C ARG A 264 -9.58 6.59 27.43
N TYR A 265 -9.89 5.85 28.49
CA TYR A 265 -11.25 5.75 29.01
C TYR A 265 -11.77 7.10 29.53
N ILE A 266 -10.94 7.85 30.27
CA ILE A 266 -11.29 9.20 30.74
C ILE A 266 -11.54 10.16 29.56
N LEU A 267 -10.70 10.13 28.52
CA LEU A 267 -10.93 10.94 27.32
C LEU A 267 -12.27 10.57 26.65
N ALA A 268 -12.57 9.28 26.52
CA ALA A 268 -13.80 8.81 25.90
C ALA A 268 -15.05 9.17 26.73
N MET A 269 -15.02 8.94 28.05
CA MET A 269 -16.14 9.20 28.96
C MET A 269 -16.52 10.69 29.01
N ASN A 270 -15.55 11.58 28.82
CA ASN A 270 -15.77 13.03 28.82
C ASN A 270 -15.91 13.63 27.41
N ASN A 271 -16.05 12.80 26.37
CA ASN A 271 -16.14 13.22 24.97
C ASN A 271 -15.02 14.18 24.53
N ILE A 272 -13.80 13.92 25.00
CA ILE A 272 -12.64 14.78 24.71
C ILE A 272 -12.06 14.40 23.36
N ASP A 273 -12.22 15.30 22.41
CA ASP A 273 -11.69 15.19 21.05
C ASP A 273 -10.37 15.96 20.87
N TYR A 274 -9.87 15.96 19.63
CA TYR A 274 -8.65 16.65 19.22
C TYR A 274 -8.70 18.17 19.41
N LYS A 275 -9.89 18.77 19.57
CA LYS A 275 -10.05 20.22 19.84
C LYS A 275 -10.02 20.50 21.33
N ASN A 276 -10.84 19.78 22.09
CA ASN A 276 -11.10 20.07 23.49
C ASN A 276 -10.01 19.53 24.44
N ILE A 277 -9.07 18.70 23.96
CA ILE A 277 -7.94 18.21 24.75
C ILE A 277 -7.05 19.34 25.31
N ILE A 278 -6.98 20.48 24.63
CA ILE A 278 -6.26 21.68 25.08
C ILE A 278 -6.80 22.14 26.45
N LYS A 279 -8.12 22.06 26.66
CA LYS A 279 -8.75 22.43 27.94
C LYS A 279 -8.18 21.62 29.10
N ILE A 280 -7.91 20.32 28.88
CA ILE A 280 -7.32 19.43 29.89
C ILE A 280 -5.90 19.85 30.24
N CYS A 281 -5.11 20.20 29.23
CA CYS A 281 -3.70 20.59 29.39
C CYS A 281 -3.55 21.89 30.19
N GLU A 282 -4.52 22.80 30.05
CA GLU A 282 -4.55 24.11 30.72
C GLU A 282 -5.19 24.10 32.12
N TYR A 283 -5.71 22.97 32.64
CA TYR A 283 -6.23 22.94 34.01
C TYR A 283 -5.10 23.05 35.05
N THR A 284 -5.29 23.97 36.01
CA THR A 284 -4.45 24.06 37.20
C THR A 284 -4.71 22.88 38.14
N ILE A 285 -3.67 22.45 38.88
CA ILE A 285 -3.73 21.32 39.81
C ILE A 285 -4.92 21.41 40.81
N PRO A 286 -5.29 22.60 41.36
CA PRO A 286 -6.46 22.74 42.24
C PRO A 286 -7.80 22.31 41.63
N ASN A 287 -7.97 22.45 40.31
CA ASN A 287 -9.18 22.03 39.62
C ASN A 287 -9.27 20.51 39.42
N LEU A 288 -8.13 19.81 39.45
CA LEU A 288 -8.05 18.34 39.30
C LEU A 288 -8.20 17.61 40.65
N LEU A 289 -7.95 18.29 41.78
CA LEU A 289 -8.04 17.74 43.14
C LEU A 289 -9.48 17.50 43.64
N GLN A 290 -10.49 17.95 42.88
CA GLN A 290 -11.91 17.62 43.15
C GLN A 290 -12.27 16.17 42.77
N PHE A 291 -11.36 15.46 42.09
CA PHE A 291 -11.54 14.08 41.66
C PHE A 291 -10.73 13.10 42.51
N SER A 292 -11.08 11.81 42.46
CA SER A 292 -10.37 10.78 43.22
C SER A 292 -8.88 10.70 42.84
N SER A 293 -8.03 10.25 43.77
CA SER A 293 -6.57 10.17 43.56
C SER A 293 -6.14 9.40 42.29
N CYS A 294 -6.90 8.40 41.88
CA CYS A 294 -6.68 7.66 40.64
C CYS A 294 -6.90 8.53 39.39
N VAL A 295 -7.94 9.37 39.40
CA VAL A 295 -8.27 10.31 38.31
C VAL A 295 -7.20 11.40 38.19
N VAL A 296 -6.64 11.87 39.32
CA VAL A 296 -5.56 12.86 39.32
C VAL A 296 -4.31 12.34 38.62
N ILE A 297 -3.89 11.11 38.93
CA ILE A 297 -2.72 10.47 38.31
C ILE A 297 -2.94 10.33 36.80
N THR A 298 -4.12 9.88 36.39
CA THR A 298 -4.45 9.73 34.97
C THR A 298 -4.57 11.08 34.24
N ALA A 299 -5.06 12.14 34.90
CA ALA A 299 -5.09 13.48 34.33
C ALA A 299 -3.67 14.07 34.15
N MET A 300 -2.75 13.79 35.08
CA MET A 300 -1.34 14.19 34.96
C MET A 300 -0.64 13.47 33.80
N GLU A 301 -0.94 12.19 33.59
CA GLU A 301 -0.46 11.42 32.43
C GLU A 301 -0.90 12.10 31.12
N ILE A 302 -2.21 12.38 30.98
CA ILE A 302 -2.76 13.05 29.79
C ILE A 302 -2.06 14.40 29.58
N ARG A 303 -1.96 15.24 30.62
CA ARG A 303 -1.33 16.56 30.52
C ARG A 303 0.14 16.47 30.13
N LYS A 304 0.88 15.48 30.63
CA LYS A 304 2.29 15.27 30.29
C LYS A 304 2.44 14.86 28.82
N THR A 305 1.64 13.92 28.34
CA THR A 305 1.72 13.45 26.95
C THR A 305 1.29 14.54 25.96
N PHE A 306 0.29 15.36 26.31
CA PHE A 306 -0.23 16.41 25.43
C PHE A 306 0.39 17.81 25.68
N SER A 307 1.48 17.93 26.44
CA SER A 307 2.02 19.23 26.84
C SER A 307 2.49 20.11 25.67
N SER A 308 2.93 19.50 24.56
CA SER A 308 3.36 20.19 23.34
C SER A 308 2.27 20.29 22.26
N TYR A 309 1.08 19.74 22.52
CA TYR A 309 0.04 19.60 21.50
C TYR A 309 -0.52 20.95 21.05
N GLU A 310 -0.65 21.91 21.96
CA GLU A 310 -1.06 23.27 21.61
C GLU A 310 -0.02 23.94 20.69
N GLN A 311 1.27 23.85 21.04
CA GLN A 311 2.35 24.38 20.20
C GLN A 311 2.40 23.71 18.82
N TYR A 312 2.09 22.41 18.74
CA TYR A 312 1.96 21.72 17.47
C TYR A 312 0.86 22.34 16.59
N ILE A 313 -0.32 22.63 17.16
CA ILE A 313 -1.40 23.31 16.45
C ILE A 313 -0.97 24.69 15.95
N TYR A 314 -0.29 25.47 16.79
CA TYR A 314 0.28 26.76 16.38
C TYR A 314 1.21 26.63 15.19
N ASN A 315 2.13 25.67 15.22
CA ASN A 315 3.04 25.44 14.11
C ASN A 315 2.28 25.10 12.82
N CYS A 316 1.20 24.31 12.91
CA CYS A 316 0.35 23.97 11.78
C CYS A 316 -0.36 25.17 11.14
N ILE A 317 -0.71 26.20 11.91
CA ILE A 317 -1.38 27.42 11.40
C ILE A 317 -0.49 28.17 10.41
N TYR A 318 0.82 28.15 10.61
CA TYR A 318 1.78 28.91 9.80
C TYR A 318 2.45 28.07 8.71
N LEU A 319 2.05 26.82 8.52
CA LEU A 319 2.54 25.99 7.43
C LEU A 319 2.01 26.48 6.08
N LYS A 320 2.87 26.46 5.07
CA LYS A 320 2.46 26.64 3.68
C LYS A 320 1.72 25.39 3.18
N PRO A 321 0.80 25.51 2.20
CA PRO A 321 0.09 24.37 1.61
C PRO A 321 1.01 23.23 1.16
N GLU A 322 2.17 23.56 0.56
CA GLU A 322 3.19 22.58 0.14
C GLU A 322 3.75 21.76 1.31
N GLN A 323 4.00 22.42 2.45
CA GLN A 323 4.50 21.76 3.66
C GLN A 323 3.44 20.86 4.30
N ILE A 324 2.17 21.29 4.27
CA ILE A 324 1.03 20.48 4.74
C ILE A 324 0.93 19.21 3.91
N LYS A 325 0.97 19.32 2.59
CA LYS A 325 0.98 18.16 1.68
C LYS A 325 2.14 17.21 1.98
N GLN A 326 3.35 17.73 2.16
CA GLN A 326 4.53 16.93 2.47
C GLN A 326 4.40 16.16 3.79
N LEU A 327 3.89 16.81 4.85
CA LEU A 327 3.66 16.18 6.15
C LEU A 327 2.55 15.12 6.08
N LEU A 328 1.48 15.37 5.30
CA LEU A 328 0.44 14.38 5.05
C LEU A 328 0.99 13.17 4.26
N LEU A 329 1.88 13.43 3.31
CA LEU A 329 2.56 12.36 2.56
C LEU A 329 3.42 11.49 3.48
N LEU A 330 4.21 12.09 4.37
CA LEU A 330 5.03 11.36 5.35
C LEU A 330 4.17 10.56 6.34
N LYS A 331 2.95 11.03 6.65
CA LYS A 331 1.98 10.25 7.43
C LYS A 331 1.53 9.00 6.68
N TYR A 332 1.20 9.11 5.39
CA TYR A 332 0.78 7.96 4.59
C TYR A 332 1.93 7.01 4.27
N PHE A 333 3.14 7.55 4.11
CA PHE A 333 4.35 6.85 3.73
C PHE A 333 5.49 7.14 4.73
N PRO A 334 5.44 6.57 5.95
CA PRO A 334 6.40 6.87 7.02
C PRO A 334 7.82 6.38 6.73
N PHE A 335 8.01 5.61 5.66
CA PHE A 335 9.30 5.14 5.18
C PHE A 335 10.04 6.14 4.29
N LEU A 336 9.38 7.24 3.90
CA LEU A 336 10.01 8.32 3.13
C LEU A 336 10.76 9.27 4.07
N ASP A 337 11.88 9.81 3.59
CA ASP A 337 12.51 11.00 4.18
C ASP A 337 11.95 12.29 3.56
N GLU A 338 12.38 13.45 4.06
CA GLU A 338 11.90 14.75 3.57
C GLU A 338 12.24 15.01 2.10
N VAL A 339 13.39 14.52 1.63
CA VAL A 339 13.87 14.72 0.25
C VAL A 339 13.01 13.91 -0.71
N LEU A 340 12.83 12.62 -0.43
CA LEU A 340 11.97 11.72 -1.19
C LEU A 340 10.51 12.17 -1.15
N ALA A 341 10.02 12.63 0.00
CA ALA A 341 8.66 13.17 0.11
C ALA A 341 8.45 14.38 -0.82
N LEU A 342 9.45 15.27 -0.95
CA LEU A 342 9.38 16.39 -1.89
C LEU A 342 9.35 15.92 -3.36
N GLU A 343 10.14 14.92 -3.72
CA GLU A 343 10.14 14.33 -5.08
C GLU A 343 8.79 13.70 -5.42
N ILE A 344 8.24 12.89 -4.53
CA ILE A 344 6.93 12.25 -4.69
C ILE A 344 5.81 13.30 -4.77
N THR A 345 5.92 14.40 -4.01
CA THR A 345 4.96 15.51 -4.06
C THR A 345 4.98 16.18 -5.44
N LYS A 346 6.17 16.46 -5.98
CA LYS A 346 6.32 17.00 -7.35
C LYS A 346 5.76 16.06 -8.42
N PHE A 347 5.98 14.75 -8.27
CA PHE A 347 5.38 13.76 -9.16
C PHE A 347 3.85 13.83 -9.12
N TYR A 348 3.27 13.87 -7.92
CA TYR A 348 1.81 13.95 -7.74
C TYR A 348 1.24 15.23 -8.33
N GLU A 349 1.89 16.38 -8.15
CA GLU A 349 1.45 17.66 -8.70
C GLU A 349 1.49 17.68 -10.24
N LYS A 350 2.46 16.99 -10.84
CA LYS A 350 2.57 16.86 -12.30
C LYS A 350 1.55 15.89 -12.90
N ASN A 351 1.32 14.75 -12.25
CA ASN A 351 0.59 13.62 -12.84
C ASN A 351 -0.82 13.39 -12.26
N GLY A 352 -1.12 13.94 -11.08
CA GLY A 352 -2.41 13.77 -10.39
C GLY A 352 -2.58 12.45 -9.63
N TYR A 353 -1.54 11.62 -9.54
CA TYR A 353 -1.54 10.35 -8.79
C TYR A 353 -0.15 10.06 -8.19
N TYR A 354 -0.06 9.13 -7.24
CA TYR A 354 1.23 8.75 -6.62
C TYR A 354 1.95 7.65 -7.42
N PRO A 355 3.30 7.70 -7.52
CA PRO A 355 4.08 6.76 -8.32
C PRO A 355 4.15 5.39 -7.63
N PHE A 356 3.36 4.43 -8.12
CA PHE A 356 3.15 3.12 -7.51
C PHE A 356 4.44 2.31 -7.39
N PHE A 357 5.22 2.23 -8.48
CA PHE A 357 6.42 1.40 -8.52
C PHE A 357 7.54 1.97 -7.66
N ARG A 358 7.73 3.30 -7.70
CA ARG A 358 8.70 4.01 -6.88
C ARG A 358 8.41 3.84 -5.39
N LEU A 359 7.16 4.02 -4.98
CA LEU A 359 6.78 3.88 -3.57
C LEU A 359 6.96 2.44 -3.06
N LEU A 360 6.61 1.43 -3.86
CA LEU A 360 6.84 0.03 -3.49
C LEU A 360 8.34 -0.29 -3.40
N TYR A 361 9.12 0.20 -4.35
CA TYR A 361 10.57 0.01 -4.36
C TYR A 361 11.22 0.60 -3.08
N LEU A 362 10.89 1.86 -2.76
CA LEU A 362 11.40 2.55 -1.57
C LEU A 362 10.95 1.88 -0.25
N TYR A 363 9.71 1.37 -0.19
CA TYR A 363 9.25 0.59 0.95
C TYR A 363 10.11 -0.66 1.15
N PHE A 364 10.36 -1.44 0.09
CA PHE A 364 11.14 -2.67 0.21
C PHE A 364 12.61 -2.41 0.54
N GLN A 365 13.13 -1.25 0.15
CA GLN A 365 14.48 -0.80 0.47
C GLN A 365 14.64 -0.48 1.97
N THR A 366 13.59 0.03 2.61
CA THR A 366 13.63 0.54 3.99
C THR A 366 12.98 -0.39 5.03
N SER A 367 12.11 -1.31 4.61
CA SER A 367 11.41 -2.22 5.52
C SER A 367 12.37 -3.18 6.23
N ASP A 368 12.32 -3.16 7.57
CA ASP A 368 13.02 -4.07 8.47
C ASP A 368 12.16 -5.30 8.87
N TYR A 369 10.92 -5.38 8.36
CA TYR A 369 10.04 -6.47 8.70
C TYR A 369 10.50 -7.77 8.04
N ARG A 370 10.81 -8.79 8.85
CA ARG A 370 11.39 -10.06 8.41
C ARG A 370 10.75 -10.69 7.16
N ASN A 371 9.41 -10.73 7.07
CA ASN A 371 8.78 -11.35 5.90
C ASN A 371 8.94 -10.51 4.64
N ASP A 372 9.01 -9.19 4.77
CA ASP A 372 9.19 -8.26 3.67
C ASP A 372 10.60 -8.42 3.13
N THR A 373 11.60 -8.50 4.01
CA THR A 373 13.00 -8.79 3.63
C THR A 373 13.14 -10.15 2.93
N ILE A 374 12.49 -11.20 3.46
CA ILE A 374 12.46 -12.53 2.84
C ILE A 374 11.85 -12.45 1.43
N CYS A 375 10.74 -11.73 1.27
CA CYS A 375 10.07 -11.59 -0.02
C CYS A 375 10.88 -10.75 -1.00
N ASN A 376 11.46 -9.65 -0.53
CA ASN A 376 12.33 -8.77 -1.31
C ASN A 376 13.51 -9.56 -1.91
N LYS A 377 14.23 -10.33 -1.10
CA LYS A 377 15.34 -11.21 -1.55
C LYS A 377 14.87 -12.33 -2.48
N ALA A 378 13.75 -12.97 -2.17
CA ALA A 378 13.20 -14.06 -2.98
C ALA A 378 12.71 -13.61 -4.36
N LYS A 379 12.26 -12.36 -4.48
CA LYS A 379 11.70 -11.77 -5.71
C LYS A 379 12.67 -10.88 -6.44
N GLY A 380 13.80 -10.54 -5.83
CA GLY A 380 14.84 -9.74 -6.43
C GLY A 380 14.46 -8.26 -6.61
N ILE A 381 13.78 -7.65 -5.62
CA ILE A 381 13.22 -6.29 -5.80
C ILE A 381 14.28 -5.22 -5.61
N THR A 382 14.97 -5.20 -4.47
CA THR A 382 16.09 -4.28 -4.20
C THR A 382 17.40 -5.03 -3.97
N TYR A 383 17.38 -6.35 -4.15
CA TYR A 383 18.51 -7.26 -4.02
C TYR A 383 18.56 -8.17 -5.25
N PRO A 384 19.71 -8.76 -5.59
CA PRO A 384 19.75 -9.87 -6.54
C PRO A 384 18.84 -11.01 -6.08
N ILE A 385 18.22 -11.71 -7.03
CA ILE A 385 17.30 -12.80 -6.70
C ILE A 385 18.04 -13.93 -5.96
N MET A 386 17.48 -14.37 -4.83
CA MET A 386 18.08 -15.42 -3.99
C MET A 386 17.22 -16.68 -4.00
N SER A 387 17.89 -17.84 -3.97
CA SER A 387 17.17 -19.12 -3.87
C SER A 387 16.53 -19.29 -2.48
N TYR A 388 15.47 -20.07 -2.39
CA TYR A 388 14.85 -20.38 -1.08
C TYR A 388 15.79 -21.13 -0.14
N ALA A 389 16.82 -21.80 -0.65
CA ALA A 389 17.83 -22.47 0.17
C ALA A 389 18.77 -21.44 0.83
N ASP A 390 19.22 -20.44 0.07
CA ASP A 390 20.11 -19.40 0.59
C ASP A 390 19.39 -18.52 1.62
N ILE A 391 18.14 -18.15 1.34
CA ILE A 391 17.30 -17.41 2.29
C ILE A 391 17.01 -18.26 3.55
N SER A 392 16.79 -19.57 3.37
CA SER A 392 16.59 -20.50 4.49
C SER A 392 17.79 -20.53 5.42
N TYR A 393 19.00 -20.57 4.86
CA TYR A 393 20.26 -20.51 5.60
C TYR A 393 20.44 -19.15 6.30
N GLU A 394 20.26 -18.04 5.59
CA GLU A 394 20.43 -16.68 6.13
C GLU A 394 19.50 -16.40 7.32
N PHE A 395 18.23 -16.81 7.23
CA PHE A 395 17.21 -16.52 8.25
C PHE A 395 17.02 -17.65 9.28
N GLY A 396 17.78 -18.75 9.19
CA GLY A 396 17.69 -19.89 10.10
C GLY A 396 16.30 -20.54 10.14
N ILE A 397 15.60 -20.63 9.00
CA ILE A 397 14.25 -21.24 8.89
C ILE A 397 14.21 -22.26 7.78
N GLY A 398 13.28 -23.22 7.85
CA GLY A 398 13.14 -24.23 6.79
C GLY A 398 12.76 -23.64 5.42
N LYS A 399 13.27 -24.24 4.33
CA LYS A 399 12.96 -23.87 2.94
C LYS A 399 11.46 -23.79 2.65
N GLU A 400 10.67 -24.73 3.17
CA GLU A 400 9.21 -24.70 3.02
C GLU A 400 8.57 -23.50 3.74
N ARG A 401 9.15 -23.05 4.87
CA ARG A 401 8.69 -21.85 5.55
C ARG A 401 8.95 -20.60 4.71
N VAL A 402 10.11 -20.51 4.07
CA VAL A 402 10.42 -19.43 3.10
C VAL A 402 9.39 -19.42 1.98
N ARG A 403 9.14 -20.58 1.34
CA ARG A 403 8.15 -20.70 0.26
C ARG A 403 6.75 -20.25 0.71
N GLN A 404 6.32 -20.64 1.91
CA GLN A 404 5.02 -20.23 2.46
C GLN A 404 4.93 -18.73 2.73
N ILE A 405 6.02 -18.10 3.20
CA ILE A 405 6.07 -16.65 3.40
C ILE A 405 5.91 -15.94 2.06
N VAL A 406 6.70 -16.35 1.05
CA VAL A 406 6.68 -15.75 -0.29
C VAL A 406 5.33 -15.96 -0.99
N SER A 407 4.76 -17.17 -0.92
CA SER A 407 3.51 -17.49 -1.64
C SER A 407 2.26 -16.87 -1.01
N ARG A 408 2.26 -16.66 0.31
CA ARG A 408 1.15 -16.04 1.04
C ARG A 408 1.33 -14.54 1.24
N TYR A 409 2.45 -13.98 0.75
CA TYR A 409 2.70 -12.56 0.84
C TYR A 409 1.60 -11.81 0.09
N LYS A 410 1.05 -10.78 0.74
CA LYS A 410 0.01 -9.93 0.14
C LYS A 410 0.44 -8.48 0.31
N ILE A 411 0.31 -7.69 -0.75
CA ILE A 411 0.43 -6.23 -0.71
C ILE A 411 -0.62 -5.60 0.24
N ARG A 412 -1.61 -6.34 0.76
CA ARG A 412 -2.62 -5.80 1.69
C ARG A 412 -2.07 -5.13 2.97
N ARG A 413 -0.77 -5.24 3.26
CA ARG A 413 -0.10 -4.47 4.32
C ARG A 413 0.34 -3.06 3.89
N PHE A 414 0.32 -2.77 2.60
CA PHE A 414 0.64 -1.46 2.06
C PHE A 414 -0.58 -0.55 2.13
N PRO A 415 -0.38 0.77 2.31
CA PRO A 415 -1.45 1.75 2.32
C PRO A 415 -2.33 1.60 1.08
N ILE A 416 -3.65 1.68 1.28
CA ILE A 416 -4.62 1.53 0.20
C ILE A 416 -4.41 2.61 -0.88
N GLU A 417 -3.93 3.76 -0.43
CA GLU A 417 -3.49 4.93 -1.19
C GLU A 417 -2.40 4.59 -2.22
N ILE A 418 -1.55 3.57 -1.98
CA ILE A 418 -0.59 3.07 -2.97
C ILE A 418 -1.31 2.17 -3.96
N THR A 419 -2.02 1.16 -3.45
CA THR A 419 -2.58 0.09 -4.29
C THR A 419 -3.67 0.57 -5.25
N GLN A 420 -4.43 1.61 -4.90
CA GLN A 420 -5.46 2.18 -5.77
C GLN A 420 -4.89 2.89 -6.99
N ASN A 421 -3.64 3.37 -6.92
CA ASN A 421 -3.01 4.06 -8.05
C ASN A 421 -2.58 3.09 -9.16
N TYR A 422 -2.47 1.78 -8.87
CA TYR A 422 -2.20 0.76 -9.88
C TYR A 422 -3.47 0.41 -10.66
N ASN A 423 -3.78 1.23 -11.66
CA ASN A 423 -4.96 1.08 -12.52
C ASN A 423 -4.68 1.55 -13.95
N GLN A 424 -5.55 1.18 -14.89
CA GLN A 424 -5.38 1.47 -16.32
C GLN A 424 -5.35 2.96 -16.69
N ASN A 425 -5.91 3.85 -15.86
CA ASN A 425 -5.88 5.29 -16.13
C ASN A 425 -4.47 5.86 -15.89
N ASN A 426 -3.79 5.35 -14.86
CA ASN A 426 -2.44 5.78 -14.50
C ASN A 426 -1.37 4.97 -15.25
N TYR A 427 -1.65 3.71 -15.54
CA TYR A 427 -0.74 2.76 -16.19
C TYR A 427 -1.41 2.11 -17.42
N PRO A 428 -1.30 2.73 -18.62
CA PRO A 428 -2.03 2.30 -19.81
C PRO A 428 -1.79 0.85 -20.24
N PHE A 429 -0.59 0.30 -19.98
CA PHE A 429 -0.26 -1.09 -20.31
C PHE A 429 -1.17 -2.11 -19.61
N LEU A 430 -1.88 -1.72 -18.55
CA LEU A 430 -2.87 -2.59 -17.88
C LEU A 430 -4.15 -2.82 -18.72
N ALA A 431 -4.45 -1.92 -19.65
CA ALA A 431 -5.56 -2.10 -20.59
C ALA A 431 -5.17 -3.01 -21.76
N GLU A 432 -3.88 -3.27 -21.96
CA GLU A 432 -3.38 -4.14 -23.02
C GLU A 432 -3.51 -5.62 -22.64
N ASP A 433 -3.70 -6.46 -23.65
CA ASP A 433 -3.77 -7.91 -23.46
C ASP A 433 -2.41 -8.51 -23.11
N TYR A 434 -1.34 -7.92 -23.66
CA TYR A 434 0.04 -8.29 -23.40
C TYR A 434 0.98 -7.12 -23.70
N ASN A 435 2.15 -7.12 -23.07
CA ASN A 435 3.25 -6.21 -23.41
C ASN A 435 4.61 -6.83 -23.03
N SER A 436 5.68 -6.42 -23.70
CA SER A 436 7.04 -6.80 -23.35
C SER A 436 7.42 -6.21 -21.99
N ILE A 437 8.08 -7.01 -21.14
CA ILE A 437 8.57 -6.50 -19.85
C ILE A 437 9.53 -5.32 -20.03
N GLN A 438 10.29 -5.29 -21.13
CA GLN A 438 11.26 -4.22 -21.39
C GLN A 438 10.55 -2.90 -21.67
N ASN A 439 9.49 -2.91 -22.48
CA ASN A 439 8.70 -1.71 -22.77
C ASN A 439 8.06 -1.14 -21.50
N ILE A 440 7.53 -2.01 -20.64
CA ILE A 440 6.97 -1.57 -19.35
C ILE A 440 8.08 -1.00 -18.46
N TYR A 441 9.25 -1.65 -18.41
CA TYR A 441 10.39 -1.14 -17.67
C TYR A 441 10.82 0.23 -18.14
N ASP A 442 10.98 0.44 -19.44
CA ASP A 442 11.40 1.73 -20.00
C ASP A 442 10.39 2.83 -19.64
N LEU A 443 9.08 2.54 -19.77
CA LEU A 443 8.00 3.45 -19.39
C LEU A 443 8.05 3.82 -17.89
N ILE A 444 8.18 2.84 -17.00
CA ILE A 444 8.19 3.07 -15.55
C ILE A 444 9.48 3.76 -15.11
N ASN A 445 10.62 3.38 -15.68
CA ASN A 445 11.90 3.96 -15.36
C ASN A 445 11.98 5.44 -15.76
N GLU A 446 11.48 5.79 -16.95
CA GLU A 446 11.40 7.17 -17.41
C GLU A 446 10.42 8.00 -16.57
N SER A 447 9.25 7.45 -16.26
CA SER A 447 8.19 8.20 -15.58
C SER A 447 8.42 8.37 -14.07
N GLU A 448 8.87 7.32 -13.36
CA GLU A 448 8.92 7.31 -11.88
C GLU A 448 10.33 7.34 -11.29
N PHE A 449 11.36 6.96 -12.06
CA PHE A 449 12.75 6.86 -11.58
C PHE A 449 13.70 7.85 -12.28
N ASN A 450 13.20 8.65 -13.23
CA ASN A 450 13.89 9.71 -13.95
C ASN A 450 15.21 9.27 -14.63
N SER A 451 15.39 7.98 -14.94
CA SER A 451 16.58 7.42 -15.60
C SER A 451 17.94 7.63 -14.88
N ILE A 452 17.97 8.23 -13.68
CA ILE A 452 19.19 8.51 -12.90
C ILE A 452 19.37 7.47 -11.79
N ASP A 453 18.28 6.87 -11.29
CA ASP A 453 18.35 5.85 -10.26
C ASP A 453 18.84 4.52 -10.86
N THR A 454 20.14 4.29 -10.81
CA THR A 454 20.81 3.14 -11.42
C THR A 454 20.53 1.81 -10.73
N GLN A 455 19.75 1.80 -9.65
CA GLN A 455 19.47 0.59 -8.86
C GLN A 455 18.17 -0.11 -9.26
N PHE A 456 17.20 0.60 -9.84
CA PHE A 456 15.97 -0.02 -10.31
C PHE A 456 16.22 -0.81 -11.61
N THR A 457 15.83 -2.08 -11.65
CA THR A 457 16.11 -2.99 -12.77
C THR A 457 14.85 -3.67 -13.30
N CYS A 458 14.93 -4.30 -14.49
CA CYS A 458 13.85 -5.13 -15.01
C CYS A 458 13.44 -6.25 -14.04
N ASP A 459 14.40 -6.85 -13.32
CA ASP A 459 14.09 -7.85 -12.30
C ASP A 459 13.36 -7.25 -11.09
N SER A 460 13.70 -6.00 -10.73
CA SER A 460 12.98 -5.24 -9.69
C SER A 460 11.50 -5.08 -10.07
N LEU A 461 11.25 -4.67 -11.32
CA LEU A 461 9.91 -4.54 -11.89
C LEU A 461 9.16 -5.88 -11.87
N ILE A 462 9.79 -6.96 -12.34
CA ILE A 462 9.21 -8.32 -12.32
C ILE A 462 8.82 -8.72 -10.88
N GLY A 463 9.70 -8.45 -9.91
CA GLY A 463 9.45 -8.71 -8.51
C GLY A 463 8.20 -7.99 -8.00
N ILE A 464 8.07 -6.69 -8.30
CA ILE A 464 6.90 -5.87 -7.94
C ILE A 464 5.63 -6.37 -8.64
N LEU A 465 5.66 -6.54 -9.97
CA LEU A 465 4.52 -7.01 -10.76
C LEU A 465 4.03 -8.39 -10.31
N SER A 466 4.90 -9.23 -9.77
CA SER A 466 4.51 -10.56 -9.27
C SER A 466 3.54 -10.53 -8.08
N PHE A 467 3.32 -9.36 -7.49
CA PHE A 467 2.31 -9.17 -6.46
C PHE A 467 1.00 -8.57 -6.97
N CYS A 468 1.00 -8.01 -8.19
CA CYS A 468 -0.17 -7.48 -8.85
C CYS A 468 -1.02 -8.64 -9.39
N LYS A 469 -2.34 -8.51 -9.32
CA LYS A 469 -3.25 -9.59 -9.75
C LYS A 469 -3.74 -9.43 -11.17
N GLU A 470 -3.72 -8.19 -11.63
CA GLU A 470 -4.20 -7.73 -12.92
C GLU A 470 -3.37 -8.31 -14.06
N VAL A 471 -2.09 -8.61 -13.79
CA VAL A 471 -1.13 -9.12 -14.76
C VAL A 471 -0.39 -10.35 -14.26
N SER A 472 0.11 -11.13 -15.20
CA SER A 472 0.95 -12.30 -14.95
C SER A 472 2.12 -12.31 -15.93
N ILE A 473 3.26 -12.84 -15.50
CA ILE A 473 4.48 -12.85 -16.32
C ILE A 473 4.64 -14.24 -16.92
N VAL A 474 4.70 -14.31 -18.25
CA VAL A 474 4.93 -15.53 -19.02
C VAL A 474 6.32 -15.45 -19.62
N GLU A 475 7.15 -16.46 -19.34
CA GLU A 475 8.47 -16.58 -19.96
C GLU A 475 8.43 -17.64 -21.06
N TYR A 476 8.84 -17.26 -22.27
CA TYR A 476 8.90 -18.14 -23.41
C TYR A 476 10.07 -17.74 -24.32
N ASN A 477 10.90 -18.72 -24.72
CA ASN A 477 12.09 -18.50 -25.55
C ASN A 477 13.02 -17.36 -25.05
N ASN A 478 13.28 -17.31 -23.73
CA ASN A 478 14.05 -16.26 -23.02
C ASN A 478 13.46 -14.85 -23.09
N GLN A 479 12.24 -14.68 -23.59
CA GLN A 479 11.50 -13.43 -23.53
C GLN A 479 10.46 -13.48 -22.41
N LYS A 480 10.37 -12.41 -21.63
CA LYS A 480 9.40 -12.26 -20.55
C LYS A 480 8.32 -11.29 -21.00
N ILE A 481 7.09 -11.78 -21.08
CA ILE A 481 5.92 -11.05 -21.55
C ILE A 481 4.95 -10.91 -20.38
N VAL A 482 4.49 -9.69 -20.15
CA VAL A 482 3.41 -9.41 -19.21
C VAL A 482 2.10 -9.63 -19.94
N VAL A 483 1.24 -10.48 -19.40
CA VAL A 483 -0.07 -10.85 -19.99
C VAL A 483 -1.16 -10.51 -18.99
N ASN A 484 -2.28 -9.99 -19.48
CA ASN A 484 -3.45 -9.73 -18.67
C ASN A 484 -3.95 -11.03 -18.01
N SER A 485 -4.11 -11.01 -16.69
CA SER A 485 -4.46 -12.22 -15.93
C SER A 485 -5.84 -12.77 -16.27
N GLN A 486 -6.78 -11.96 -16.77
CA GLN A 486 -8.08 -12.47 -17.24
C GLN A 486 -7.90 -13.45 -18.39
N ILE A 487 -6.97 -13.17 -19.31
CA ILE A 487 -6.74 -14.05 -20.46
C ILE A 487 -6.21 -15.39 -20.00
N LEU A 488 -5.24 -15.39 -19.09
CA LEU A 488 -4.65 -16.63 -18.56
C LEU A 488 -5.61 -17.41 -17.65
N SER A 489 -6.61 -16.76 -17.07
CA SER A 489 -7.68 -17.45 -16.35
C SER A 489 -8.69 -18.13 -17.29
N SER A 490 -8.84 -17.62 -18.51
CA SER A 490 -9.82 -18.12 -19.49
C SER A 490 -9.19 -18.97 -20.59
N PHE A 491 -7.86 -19.01 -20.70
CA PHE A 491 -7.13 -19.73 -21.74
C PHE A 491 -5.81 -20.32 -21.22
N ASP A 492 -5.60 -21.62 -21.43
CA ASP A 492 -4.34 -22.30 -21.09
C ASP A 492 -3.25 -22.06 -22.14
N LEU A 493 -2.68 -20.85 -22.11
CA LEU A 493 -1.64 -20.40 -23.03
C LEU A 493 -0.42 -21.34 -23.04
N LYS A 494 -0.03 -21.85 -21.88
CA LYS A 494 1.17 -22.70 -21.75
C LYS A 494 0.98 -24.02 -22.50
N SER A 495 -0.15 -24.70 -22.28
CA SER A 495 -0.44 -25.95 -22.98
C SER A 495 -0.68 -25.72 -24.47
N ALA A 496 -1.33 -24.60 -24.84
CA ALA A 496 -1.52 -24.23 -26.23
C ALA A 496 -0.19 -24.05 -26.97
N LEU A 497 0.73 -23.25 -26.43
CA LEU A 497 2.04 -23.03 -27.05
C LEU A 497 2.86 -24.33 -27.16
N ALA A 498 2.79 -25.20 -26.14
CA ALA A 498 3.47 -26.49 -26.17
C ALA A 498 2.92 -27.42 -27.28
N ASP A 499 1.60 -27.46 -27.47
CA ASP A 499 0.96 -28.27 -28.51
C ASP A 499 1.19 -27.71 -29.92
N ILE A 500 1.13 -26.39 -30.06
CA ILE A 500 1.48 -25.70 -31.30
C ILE A 500 2.94 -25.98 -31.67
N PHE A 501 3.88 -25.84 -30.73
CA PHE A 501 5.30 -26.12 -30.98
C PHE A 501 5.53 -27.57 -31.41
N LYS A 502 4.84 -28.52 -30.76
CA LYS A 502 4.88 -29.93 -31.16
C LYS A 502 4.32 -30.15 -32.58
N THR A 503 3.27 -29.42 -32.93
CA THR A 503 2.63 -29.49 -34.25
C THR A 503 3.51 -28.90 -35.35
N ILE A 504 4.15 -27.75 -35.08
CA ILE A 504 5.12 -27.13 -36.00
C ILE A 504 6.33 -28.03 -36.23
N SER A 505 6.76 -28.74 -35.18
CA SER A 505 7.89 -29.67 -35.24
C SER A 505 7.54 -31.03 -35.86
N ALA A 506 6.26 -31.28 -36.19
CA ALA A 506 5.83 -32.54 -36.77
C ALA A 506 6.33 -32.67 -38.22
N LYS A 507 6.59 -33.92 -38.63
CA LYS A 507 6.96 -34.20 -40.01
C LYS A 507 5.75 -34.05 -40.93
N THR A 508 5.87 -33.17 -41.92
CA THR A 508 4.87 -32.93 -42.96
C THR A 508 5.47 -33.27 -44.32
N THR A 509 4.73 -34.04 -45.13
CA THR A 509 5.14 -34.46 -46.47
C THR A 509 4.63 -33.53 -47.57
N GLU A 510 3.79 -32.56 -47.20
CA GLU A 510 3.23 -31.51 -48.04
C GLU A 510 3.06 -30.23 -47.20
N ASP A 511 2.81 -29.12 -47.87
CA ASP A 511 2.47 -27.86 -47.19
C ASP A 511 1.06 -27.99 -46.59
N VAL A 512 0.94 -27.76 -45.28
CA VAL A 512 -0.32 -27.87 -44.53
C VAL A 512 -0.68 -26.52 -43.93
N LEU A 513 -1.91 -26.07 -44.21
CA LEU A 513 -2.50 -24.92 -43.53
C LEU A 513 -3.34 -25.41 -42.35
N LEU A 514 -2.98 -24.98 -41.14
CA LEU A 514 -3.66 -25.40 -39.92
C LEU A 514 -4.36 -24.21 -39.25
N PRO A 515 -5.70 -24.22 -39.13
CA PRO A 515 -6.41 -23.14 -38.48
C PRO A 515 -6.06 -22.96 -37.01
N MET A 516 -5.70 -21.74 -36.61
CA MET A 516 -5.36 -21.41 -35.23
C MET A 516 -6.53 -21.67 -34.26
N ASN A 517 -7.77 -21.55 -34.74
CA ASN A 517 -8.98 -21.84 -33.98
C ASN A 517 -9.02 -23.26 -33.39
N ILE A 518 -8.29 -24.23 -33.97
CA ILE A 518 -8.19 -25.57 -33.41
C ILE A 518 -7.54 -25.53 -32.02
N PHE A 519 -6.47 -24.74 -31.87
CA PHE A 519 -5.78 -24.57 -30.60
C PHE A 519 -6.57 -23.70 -29.63
N ILE A 520 -7.16 -22.60 -30.14
CA ILE A 520 -8.00 -21.72 -29.33
C ILE A 520 -9.14 -22.52 -28.69
N ASN A 521 -9.95 -23.20 -29.50
CA ASN A 521 -11.10 -23.97 -29.01
C ASN A 521 -10.70 -25.11 -28.06
N LYS A 522 -9.53 -25.71 -28.25
CA LYS A 522 -9.04 -26.81 -27.42
C LYS A 522 -8.57 -26.36 -26.03
N TYR A 523 -7.99 -25.17 -25.92
CA TYR A 523 -7.36 -24.67 -24.69
C TYR A 523 -8.11 -23.52 -24.01
N THR A 524 -9.24 -23.07 -24.57
CA THR A 524 -10.18 -22.17 -23.88
C THR A 524 -10.81 -22.88 -22.69
N LEU A 525 -10.66 -22.28 -21.51
CA LEU A 525 -11.22 -22.73 -20.23
C LEU A 525 -12.57 -22.06 -19.93
N ASP A 526 -12.74 -20.81 -20.39
CA ASP A 526 -13.98 -20.04 -20.23
C ASP A 526 -14.36 -19.38 -21.56
N SER A 527 -15.53 -19.73 -22.08
CA SER A 527 -16.05 -19.23 -23.36
C SER A 527 -16.56 -17.78 -23.30
N SER A 528 -16.56 -17.13 -22.14
CA SER A 528 -16.96 -15.73 -22.00
C SER A 528 -15.95 -14.75 -22.59
N ILE A 529 -14.70 -15.18 -22.77
CA ILE A 529 -13.63 -14.34 -23.30
C ILE A 529 -13.76 -14.16 -24.82
N ASP A 530 -13.46 -12.96 -25.29
CA ASP A 530 -13.39 -12.68 -26.71
C ASP A 530 -12.22 -13.45 -27.34
N ALA A 531 -12.54 -14.33 -28.29
CA ALA A 531 -11.57 -15.13 -29.03
C ALA A 531 -10.58 -14.26 -29.83
N SER A 532 -10.95 -13.03 -30.19
CA SER A 532 -10.05 -12.10 -30.87
C SER A 532 -8.82 -11.75 -30.01
N ARG A 533 -9.00 -11.60 -28.68
CA ARG A 533 -7.93 -11.30 -27.72
C ARG A 533 -6.93 -12.45 -27.61
N ILE A 534 -7.46 -13.69 -27.54
CA ILE A 534 -6.62 -14.90 -27.54
C ILE A 534 -5.85 -15.01 -28.86
N THR A 535 -6.53 -14.76 -29.98
CA THR A 535 -5.92 -14.79 -31.32
C THR A 535 -4.75 -13.80 -31.40
N SER A 536 -4.95 -12.56 -30.96
CA SER A 536 -3.89 -11.53 -30.95
C SER A 536 -2.66 -11.96 -30.15
N ILE A 537 -2.84 -12.52 -28.96
CA ILE A 537 -1.71 -13.05 -28.16
C ILE A 537 -1.01 -14.20 -28.86
N LEU A 538 -1.76 -15.20 -29.35
CA LEU A 538 -1.16 -16.34 -30.03
C LEU A 538 -0.40 -15.90 -31.28
N THR A 539 -0.97 -15.00 -32.07
CA THR A 539 -0.30 -14.39 -33.22
C THR A 539 1.04 -13.80 -32.81
N PHE A 540 1.07 -12.93 -31.78
CA PHE A 540 2.33 -12.37 -31.28
C PHE A 540 3.35 -13.42 -30.87
N PHE A 541 2.96 -14.44 -30.08
CA PHE A 541 3.89 -15.52 -29.71
C PHE A 541 4.40 -16.31 -30.94
N LEU A 542 3.55 -16.49 -31.95
CA LEU A 542 3.91 -17.26 -33.14
C LEU A 542 4.80 -16.46 -34.08
N THR A 543 4.45 -15.22 -34.39
CA THR A 543 5.17 -14.37 -35.35
C THR A 543 6.42 -13.77 -34.73
N ASP A 544 6.28 -13.08 -33.60
CA ASP A 544 7.34 -12.24 -33.04
C ASP A 544 8.33 -13.03 -32.18
N ILE A 545 7.89 -14.12 -31.54
CA ILE A 545 8.74 -14.93 -30.66
C ILE A 545 9.25 -16.21 -31.33
N LEU A 546 8.40 -16.90 -32.09
CA LEU A 546 8.75 -18.16 -32.75
C LEU A 546 9.13 -18.01 -34.24
N GLY A 547 8.82 -16.87 -34.88
CA GLY A 547 9.11 -16.67 -36.31
C GLY A 547 8.28 -17.58 -37.24
N VAL A 548 7.09 -18.00 -36.80
CA VAL A 548 6.18 -18.86 -37.55
C VAL A 548 5.43 -18.02 -38.59
N GLU A 549 5.35 -18.53 -39.80
CA GLU A 549 4.60 -17.91 -40.89
C GLU A 549 3.10 -18.19 -40.72
N LEU A 550 2.29 -17.13 -40.80
CA LEU A 550 0.83 -17.18 -40.77
C LEU A 550 0.28 -16.68 -42.12
N ASP A 551 -0.84 -17.25 -42.57
CA ASP A 551 -1.55 -16.75 -43.74
C ASP A 551 -2.47 -15.54 -43.41
N TYR A 552 -3.17 -15.01 -44.42
CA TYR A 552 -4.08 -13.87 -44.27
C TYR A 552 -5.30 -14.14 -43.36
N ASN A 553 -5.58 -15.40 -43.01
CA ASN A 553 -6.64 -15.81 -42.11
C ASN A 553 -6.09 -16.25 -40.72
N ASN A 554 -4.82 -15.95 -40.42
CA ASN A 554 -4.11 -16.42 -39.22
C ASN A 554 -4.02 -17.96 -39.12
N ASN A 555 -4.01 -18.69 -40.23
CA ASN A 555 -3.69 -20.12 -40.20
C ASN A 555 -2.18 -20.31 -40.13
N LEU A 556 -1.74 -21.33 -39.39
CA LEU A 556 -0.33 -21.72 -39.33
C LEU A 556 0.09 -22.35 -40.66
N VAL A 557 1.17 -21.85 -41.25
CA VAL A 557 1.74 -22.38 -42.48
C VAL A 557 2.84 -23.39 -42.14
N LEU A 558 2.50 -24.68 -42.21
CA LEU A 558 3.46 -25.77 -42.00
C LEU A 558 4.05 -26.17 -43.34
N LYS A 559 5.25 -25.67 -43.65
CA LYS A 559 5.96 -26.04 -44.87
C LYS A 559 6.37 -27.51 -44.83
N GLN A 560 6.38 -28.16 -46.00
CA GLN A 560 6.93 -29.49 -46.16
C GLN A 560 8.37 -29.54 -45.60
N ASN A 561 8.56 -30.37 -44.57
CA ASN A 561 9.84 -30.56 -43.90
C ASN A 561 10.32 -32.02 -43.95
N SER A 562 9.55 -32.90 -44.59
CA SER A 562 9.88 -34.32 -44.76
C SER A 562 9.45 -34.83 -46.13
N ILE A 563 10.08 -35.93 -46.55
CA ILE A 563 9.82 -36.57 -47.84
C ILE A 563 9.36 -38.00 -47.57
N ASP A 564 8.22 -38.37 -48.16
CA ASP A 564 7.80 -39.77 -48.23
C ASP A 564 8.55 -40.47 -49.36
N ILE A 565 9.65 -41.13 -48.99
CA ILE A 565 10.54 -41.80 -49.93
C ILE A 565 9.82 -42.92 -50.69
N GLU A 566 8.90 -43.66 -50.08
CA GLU A 566 8.19 -44.75 -50.79
C GLU A 566 7.33 -44.16 -51.92
N SER A 567 6.54 -43.13 -51.59
CA SER A 567 5.71 -42.42 -52.57
C SER A 567 6.56 -41.79 -53.69
N GLU A 568 7.70 -41.18 -53.36
CA GLU A 568 8.59 -40.61 -54.38
C GLU A 568 9.25 -41.67 -55.27
N LEU A 569 9.67 -42.80 -54.72
CA LEU A 569 10.18 -43.92 -55.52
C LEU A 569 9.12 -44.48 -56.46
N VAL A 570 7.86 -44.58 -56.01
CA VAL A 570 6.73 -44.98 -56.85
C VAL A 570 6.55 -43.99 -58.00
N LYS A 571 6.51 -42.68 -57.73
CA LYS A 571 6.42 -41.64 -58.77
C LYS A 571 7.57 -41.70 -59.78
N ILE A 572 8.80 -41.94 -59.32
CA ILE A 572 9.98 -42.10 -60.19
C ILE A 572 9.81 -43.30 -61.12
N LEU A 573 9.35 -44.44 -60.60
CA LEU A 573 9.06 -45.64 -61.40
C LEU A 573 7.92 -45.36 -62.39
N GLU A 574 6.80 -44.79 -61.94
CA GLU A 574 5.66 -44.43 -62.81
C GLU A 574 6.08 -43.54 -63.96
N LYS A 575 6.84 -42.47 -63.68
CA LYS A 575 7.35 -41.53 -64.69
C LYS A 575 8.33 -42.19 -65.66
N ASN A 576 9.10 -43.18 -65.20
CA ASN A 576 10.01 -43.94 -66.05
C ASN A 576 9.30 -44.94 -66.96
N GLY A 577 8.14 -45.45 -66.54
CA GLY A 577 7.30 -46.39 -67.29
C GLY A 577 7.86 -47.82 -67.44
N GLN A 578 9.06 -48.09 -66.93
CA GLN A 578 9.75 -49.38 -66.99
C GLN A 578 10.54 -49.64 -65.70
N PRO A 579 10.84 -50.91 -65.35
CA PRO A 579 11.65 -51.24 -64.18
C PRO A 579 13.02 -50.55 -64.18
N MET A 580 13.50 -50.19 -63.00
CA MET A 580 14.71 -49.37 -62.83
C MET A 580 15.68 -50.02 -61.86
N SER A 581 16.99 -49.87 -62.11
CA SER A 581 18.02 -50.37 -61.18
C SER A 581 17.98 -49.59 -59.86
N PHE A 582 18.46 -50.22 -58.78
CA PHE A 582 18.58 -49.57 -57.48
C PHE A 582 19.39 -48.28 -57.56
N ASP A 583 20.53 -48.32 -58.26
CA ASP A 583 21.43 -47.18 -58.36
C ASP A 583 20.80 -46.05 -59.19
N ASP A 584 20.04 -46.37 -60.24
CA ASP A 584 19.29 -45.37 -61.02
C ASP A 584 18.14 -44.74 -60.22
N LEU A 585 17.45 -45.53 -59.37
CA LEU A 585 16.39 -45.03 -58.48
C LEU A 585 16.96 -44.05 -57.43
N VAL A 586 18.06 -44.45 -56.79
CA VAL A 586 18.78 -43.60 -55.83
C VAL A 586 19.28 -42.34 -56.53
N TYR A 587 19.88 -42.47 -57.72
CA TYR A 587 20.35 -41.33 -58.50
C TYR A 587 19.23 -40.36 -58.85
N LYS A 588 18.07 -40.85 -59.31
CA LYS A 588 16.92 -39.98 -59.62
C LYS A 588 16.36 -39.32 -58.35
N LEU A 589 16.24 -40.05 -57.25
CA LEU A 589 15.79 -39.49 -55.97
C LEU A 589 16.75 -38.41 -55.48
N ASP A 590 18.06 -38.69 -55.47
CA ASP A 590 19.09 -37.72 -55.13
C ASP A 590 19.02 -36.52 -56.08
N SER A 591 18.86 -36.69 -57.39
CA SER A 591 18.77 -35.57 -58.34
C SER A 591 17.59 -34.62 -58.08
N LEU A 592 16.51 -35.11 -57.45
CA LEU A 592 15.33 -34.30 -57.10
C LEU A 592 15.50 -33.51 -55.79
N TYR A 593 16.32 -34.02 -54.85
CA TYR A 593 16.38 -33.52 -53.47
C TYR A 593 17.81 -33.22 -52.96
N SER A 594 18.82 -33.32 -53.83
CA SER A 594 20.28 -33.32 -53.53
C SER A 594 20.81 -32.08 -52.81
N THR A 595 20.01 -31.03 -52.63
CA THR A 595 20.37 -29.83 -51.86
C THR A 595 19.85 -29.83 -50.42
N ARG A 596 18.88 -30.69 -50.06
CA ARG A 596 18.22 -30.67 -48.74
C ARG A 596 18.44 -31.94 -47.92
N ASP A 597 18.51 -33.11 -48.55
CA ASP A 597 18.59 -34.39 -47.83
C ASP A 597 19.60 -35.35 -48.45
N LYS A 598 20.42 -35.99 -47.61
CA LYS A 598 21.29 -37.12 -48.03
C LYS A 598 20.62 -38.42 -47.60
N PHE A 599 20.09 -39.16 -48.57
CA PHE A 599 19.51 -40.46 -48.30
C PHE A 599 20.58 -41.54 -48.25
N THR A 600 20.56 -42.39 -47.21
CA THR A 600 21.46 -43.54 -47.17
C THR A 600 20.88 -44.67 -48.02
N LYS A 601 21.72 -45.28 -48.88
CA LYS A 601 21.33 -46.44 -49.69
C LYS A 601 20.72 -47.58 -48.85
N GLY A 602 21.22 -47.79 -47.63
CA GLY A 602 20.69 -48.79 -46.71
C GLY A 602 19.24 -48.53 -46.31
N TYR A 603 18.92 -47.28 -45.96
CA TYR A 603 17.56 -46.87 -45.58
C TYR A 603 16.57 -47.02 -46.74
N ILE A 604 16.95 -46.57 -47.95
CA ILE A 604 16.12 -46.73 -49.16
C ILE A 604 15.83 -48.21 -49.44
N ARG A 605 16.82 -49.10 -49.30
CA ARG A 605 16.60 -50.56 -49.47
C ARG A 605 15.59 -51.09 -48.48
N THR A 606 15.65 -50.70 -47.22
CA THR A 606 14.69 -51.12 -46.19
C THR A 606 13.27 -50.68 -46.55
N ILE A 607 13.09 -49.45 -47.04
CA ILE A 607 11.78 -48.95 -47.50
C ILE A 607 11.27 -49.79 -48.65
N ILE A 608 12.10 -50.05 -49.67
CA ILE A 608 11.69 -50.86 -50.82
C ILE A 608 11.33 -52.29 -50.41
N ILE A 609 12.08 -52.92 -49.50
CA ILE A 609 11.80 -54.28 -49.02
C ILE A 609 10.46 -54.36 -48.29
N ASN A 610 10.10 -53.31 -47.55
CA ASN A 610 8.86 -53.25 -46.77
C ASN A 610 7.68 -52.67 -47.56
N SER A 611 7.91 -52.24 -48.81
CA SER A 611 6.89 -51.64 -49.66
C SER A 611 5.95 -52.70 -50.21
N ASN A 612 4.65 -52.45 -50.14
CA ASN A 612 3.64 -53.25 -50.85
C ASN A 612 3.41 -52.76 -52.30
N LEU A 613 4.04 -51.64 -52.66
CA LEU A 613 3.86 -50.97 -53.96
C LEU A 613 5.03 -51.24 -54.91
N ILE A 614 6.20 -51.54 -54.38
CA ILE A 614 7.43 -51.78 -55.14
C ILE A 614 7.85 -53.24 -54.97
N ALA A 615 8.15 -53.91 -56.08
CA ALA A 615 8.60 -55.30 -56.11
C ALA A 615 10.01 -55.41 -56.71
N SER A 616 10.84 -56.31 -56.15
CA SER A 616 12.14 -56.65 -56.71
C SER A 616 12.04 -57.70 -57.83
N ILE A 617 12.77 -57.49 -58.93
CA ILE A 617 12.82 -58.42 -60.06
C ILE A 617 13.92 -59.46 -59.80
N GLY A 618 13.59 -60.54 -59.08
CA GLY A 618 14.55 -61.57 -58.70
C GLY A 618 15.74 -61.00 -57.90
N LYS A 619 16.97 -61.36 -58.29
CA LYS A 619 18.22 -60.89 -57.64
C LYS A 619 19.00 -59.85 -58.46
N THR A 620 18.33 -59.10 -59.36
CA THR A 620 19.02 -58.18 -60.29
C THR A 620 19.27 -56.78 -59.72
N SER A 621 18.84 -56.51 -58.48
CA SER A 621 18.77 -55.14 -57.92
C SER A 621 17.98 -54.18 -58.81
N THR A 622 16.96 -54.69 -59.50
CA THR A 622 16.02 -53.92 -60.32
C THR A 622 14.64 -53.99 -59.67
N TYR A 623 13.93 -52.86 -59.65
CA TYR A 623 12.64 -52.74 -59.01
C TYR A 623 11.56 -52.29 -60.01
N SER A 624 10.36 -52.79 -59.81
CA SER A 624 9.15 -52.48 -60.58
C SER A 624 8.00 -52.13 -59.66
N LEU A 625 6.95 -51.51 -60.19
CA LEU A 625 5.70 -51.39 -59.44
C LEU A 625 4.96 -52.73 -59.40
N TYR A 626 4.39 -53.06 -58.24
CA TYR A 626 3.61 -54.29 -58.07
C TYR A 626 2.48 -54.39 -59.11
N LYS A 627 1.83 -53.26 -59.40
CA LYS A 627 0.74 -53.17 -60.40
C LYS A 627 1.16 -53.46 -61.85
N TRP A 628 2.46 -53.48 -62.18
CA TRP A 628 2.93 -53.78 -63.54
C TRP A 628 2.98 -55.28 -63.86
N ASN A 629 2.67 -56.14 -62.88
CA ASN A 629 2.62 -57.60 -63.04
C ASN A 629 3.90 -58.19 -63.69
N VAL A 630 5.06 -57.62 -63.36
CA VAL A 630 6.36 -58.10 -63.83
C VAL A 630 6.69 -59.40 -63.11
N CYS A 631 7.29 -60.37 -63.81
CA CYS A 631 7.69 -61.62 -63.20
C CYS A 631 8.84 -61.40 -62.20
N ASN A 632 8.56 -61.58 -60.91
CA ASN A 632 9.51 -61.32 -59.80
C ASN A 632 10.40 -62.51 -59.45
N LEU A 633 10.18 -63.66 -60.09
CA LEU A 633 10.96 -64.88 -59.85
C LEU A 633 12.44 -64.69 -60.20
N THR A 634 13.33 -65.36 -59.47
CA THR A 634 14.74 -65.45 -59.84
C THR A 634 14.91 -66.32 -61.09
N ILE A 635 16.06 -66.21 -61.76
CA ILE A 635 16.39 -67.08 -62.92
C ILE A 635 16.26 -68.56 -62.54
N ARG A 636 16.64 -68.96 -61.31
CA ARG A 636 16.54 -70.35 -60.85
C ARG A 636 15.09 -70.80 -60.68
N GLU A 637 14.26 -69.97 -60.06
CA GLU A 637 12.83 -70.27 -59.90
C GLU A 637 12.11 -70.29 -61.24
N LEU A 638 12.48 -69.41 -62.17
CA LEU A 638 11.97 -69.44 -63.53
C LEU A 638 12.39 -70.69 -64.28
N ILE A 639 13.64 -71.13 -64.17
CA ILE A 639 14.09 -72.40 -64.76
C ILE A 639 13.29 -73.56 -64.16
N HIS A 640 13.11 -73.57 -62.83
CA HIS A 640 12.28 -74.57 -62.16
C HIS A 640 10.84 -74.54 -62.65
N GLN A 641 10.22 -73.37 -62.76
CA GLN A 641 8.88 -73.22 -63.30
C GLN A 641 8.81 -73.70 -64.75
N ILE A 642 9.75 -73.31 -65.62
CA ILE A 642 9.80 -73.74 -67.02
C ILE A 642 9.89 -75.26 -67.13
N LEU A 643 10.75 -75.90 -66.35
CA LEU A 643 10.90 -77.35 -66.33
C LEU A 643 9.73 -78.06 -65.63
N SER A 644 9.08 -77.39 -64.67
CA SER A 644 7.86 -77.86 -64.01
C SER A 644 6.63 -77.77 -64.91
N ASP A 645 6.59 -76.79 -65.82
CA ASP A 645 5.50 -76.59 -66.77
C ASP A 645 5.70 -77.42 -68.06
N SER A 646 6.91 -77.94 -68.31
CA SER A 646 7.24 -78.75 -69.49
C SER A 646 7.10 -80.25 -69.22
N ASP A 647 6.43 -80.98 -70.12
CA ASP A 647 6.28 -82.44 -70.04
C ASP A 647 7.53 -83.21 -70.48
N SER A 648 8.47 -82.55 -71.16
CA SER A 648 9.72 -83.14 -71.63
C SER A 648 10.95 -82.39 -71.09
N PRO A 649 12.13 -83.04 -71.02
CA PRO A 649 13.37 -82.36 -70.70
C PRO A 649 13.75 -81.35 -71.78
N LEU A 650 14.30 -80.20 -71.37
CA LEU A 650 14.63 -79.11 -72.29
C LEU A 650 16.15 -78.92 -72.42
N SER A 651 16.61 -78.61 -73.62
CA SER A 651 17.97 -78.16 -73.88
C SER A 651 18.21 -76.76 -73.29
N LEU A 652 19.49 -76.39 -73.10
CA LEU A 652 19.81 -75.01 -72.67
C LEU A 652 19.31 -73.96 -73.66
N ASP A 653 19.28 -74.27 -74.95
CA ASP A 653 18.77 -73.37 -75.99
C ASP A 653 17.28 -73.06 -75.82
N GLU A 654 16.49 -74.08 -75.53
CA GLU A 654 15.06 -73.95 -75.28
C GLU A 654 14.81 -73.16 -73.99
N ILE A 655 15.54 -73.46 -72.91
CA ILE A 655 15.42 -72.72 -71.64
C ILE A 655 15.82 -71.24 -71.83
N VAL A 656 16.92 -70.92 -72.54
CA VAL A 656 17.29 -69.53 -72.87
C VAL A 656 16.18 -68.84 -73.64
N SER A 657 15.63 -69.51 -74.66
CA SER A 657 14.60 -68.94 -75.53
C SER A 657 13.31 -68.64 -74.76
N ILE A 658 12.86 -69.56 -73.90
CA ILE A 658 11.67 -69.37 -73.06
C ILE A 658 11.90 -68.27 -72.00
N LEU A 659 13.08 -68.22 -71.39
CA LEU A 659 13.45 -67.14 -70.47
C LEU A 659 13.44 -65.77 -71.17
N LYS A 660 13.91 -65.69 -72.41
CA LYS A 660 13.89 -64.46 -73.21
C LYS A 660 12.46 -64.00 -73.51
N ILE A 661 11.55 -64.92 -73.84
CA ILE A 661 10.12 -64.64 -74.00
C ILE A 661 9.51 -64.10 -72.69
N LYS A 662 9.90 -64.67 -71.54
CA LYS A 662 9.53 -64.18 -70.20
C LYS A 662 10.30 -62.92 -69.75
N GLY A 663 10.96 -62.22 -70.68
CA GLY A 663 11.64 -60.94 -70.44
C GLY A 663 12.98 -61.05 -69.69
N ARG A 664 13.58 -62.24 -69.59
CA ARG A 664 14.87 -62.46 -68.91
C ARG A 664 15.98 -62.71 -69.92
N ASN A 665 16.88 -61.75 -70.03
CA ASN A 665 18.07 -61.87 -70.88
C ASN A 665 19.21 -62.55 -70.10
N THR A 666 19.58 -63.77 -70.48
CA THR A 666 20.69 -64.53 -69.88
C THR A 666 21.31 -65.44 -70.94
N ASN A 667 22.48 -66.02 -70.65
CA ASN A 667 23.19 -66.89 -71.59
C ASN A 667 23.27 -68.34 -71.09
N LYS A 668 23.57 -69.27 -72.01
CA LYS A 668 23.69 -70.71 -71.71
C LYS A 668 24.66 -71.01 -70.57
N LYS A 669 25.78 -70.30 -70.51
CA LYS A 669 26.82 -70.48 -69.49
C LYS A 669 26.27 -70.16 -68.09
N ASN A 670 25.53 -69.06 -67.96
CA ASN A 670 24.92 -68.62 -66.70
C ASN A 670 23.78 -69.54 -66.26
N ILE A 671 22.96 -70.03 -67.21
CA ILE A 671 21.91 -71.02 -66.92
C ILE A 671 22.54 -72.33 -66.45
N SER A 672 23.51 -72.87 -67.19
CA SER A 672 24.19 -74.11 -66.80
C SER A 672 24.82 -74.00 -65.41
N THR A 673 25.44 -72.85 -65.10
CA THR A 673 25.99 -72.58 -63.77
C THR A 673 24.89 -72.48 -62.71
N SER A 674 23.77 -71.82 -63.02
CA SER A 674 22.63 -71.68 -62.11
C SER A 674 21.97 -73.02 -61.80
N ILE A 675 21.84 -73.91 -62.79
CA ILE A 675 21.32 -75.27 -62.63
C ILE A 675 22.25 -76.11 -61.75
N LYS A 676 23.57 -76.06 -62.01
CA LYS A 676 24.58 -76.84 -61.25
C LYS A 676 24.73 -76.44 -59.79
N SER A 677 24.38 -75.21 -59.43
CA SER A 677 24.61 -74.63 -58.10
C SER A 677 23.32 -74.44 -57.30
N ALA A 678 22.26 -75.16 -57.67
CA ALA A 678 20.90 -74.98 -57.17
C ALA A 678 20.31 -76.30 -56.65
N ASP A 679 21.01 -76.93 -55.71
CA ASP A 679 20.64 -78.22 -55.10
C ASP A 679 19.20 -78.25 -54.56
N LYS A 680 18.68 -77.09 -54.11
CA LYS A 680 17.31 -76.93 -53.60
C LYS A 680 16.20 -77.14 -54.65
N TYR A 681 16.51 -77.06 -55.95
CA TYR A 681 15.50 -77.10 -57.03
C TYR A 681 15.52 -78.42 -57.82
N ASN A 682 16.22 -79.45 -57.35
CA ASN A 682 16.13 -80.82 -57.87
C ASN A 682 16.41 -80.97 -59.38
N PHE A 683 17.20 -80.06 -59.96
CA PHE A 683 17.55 -80.10 -61.37
C PHE A 683 18.44 -81.30 -61.70
N ILE A 684 18.12 -82.00 -62.79
CA ILE A 684 18.91 -83.12 -63.31
C ILE A 684 19.35 -82.86 -64.74
N ARG A 685 20.50 -83.42 -65.10
CA ARG A 685 21.00 -83.47 -66.48
C ARG A 685 20.83 -84.88 -67.02
N LEU A 686 20.20 -85.00 -68.18
CA LEU A 686 20.01 -86.26 -68.88
C LEU A 686 21.08 -86.44 -69.98
N GLY A 687 21.28 -87.69 -70.44
CA GLY A 687 22.42 -88.13 -71.25
C GLY A 687 22.67 -87.36 -72.56
N SER A 688 21.67 -86.65 -73.09
CA SER A 688 21.71 -85.90 -74.35
C SER A 688 21.98 -84.39 -74.18
N GLY A 689 22.34 -83.92 -72.98
CA GLY A 689 22.52 -82.49 -72.72
C GLY A 689 21.21 -81.73 -72.46
N LEU A 690 20.12 -82.48 -72.26
CA LEU A 690 18.82 -81.99 -71.78
C LEU A 690 18.80 -81.87 -70.26
N TYR A 691 17.92 -81.00 -69.77
CA TYR A 691 17.74 -80.70 -68.35
C TYR A 691 16.27 -80.89 -67.96
N GLY A 692 16.05 -81.44 -66.77
CA GLY A 692 14.73 -81.72 -66.21
C GLY A 692 14.71 -81.61 -64.69
N LEU A 693 13.61 -82.03 -64.07
CA LEU A 693 13.45 -82.13 -62.61
C LEU A 693 13.47 -83.61 -62.21
N SER A 694 14.25 -83.98 -61.18
CA SER A 694 14.28 -85.36 -60.67
C SER A 694 12.93 -85.86 -60.14
N THR A 695 12.00 -84.95 -59.87
CA THR A 695 10.64 -85.26 -59.43
C THR A 695 9.71 -85.69 -60.56
N LYS A 696 10.16 -85.64 -61.82
CA LYS A 696 9.38 -86.03 -63.00
C LYS A 696 9.94 -87.31 -63.62
N GLN A 697 9.04 -88.18 -64.07
CA GLN A 697 9.40 -89.30 -64.94
C GLN A 697 9.34 -88.82 -66.38
N TYR A 698 10.46 -88.97 -67.08
CA TYR A 698 10.57 -88.69 -68.50
C TYR A 698 10.63 -90.02 -69.23
N SER A 699 9.84 -90.18 -70.29
CA SER A 699 9.90 -91.38 -71.13
C SER A 699 11.30 -91.50 -71.75
N ASP A 700 11.92 -92.67 -71.58
CA ASP A 700 13.23 -92.98 -72.14
C ASP A 700 13.15 -93.00 -73.69
N SER A 701 13.49 -91.87 -74.32
CA SER A 701 13.84 -91.78 -75.74
C SER A 701 14.56 -90.48 -76.06
#